data_AF-A0AAU3QAF7-F1
#
_entry.id   AF-A0AAU3QAF7-F1
#
_cell.length_a   1.000
_cell.length_b   1.000
_cell.length_c   1.000
_cell.angle_alpha   90.00
_cell.angle_beta   90.00
_cell.angle_gamma   90.00
#
_symmetry.space_group_name_H-M   'P 1'
#
loop_
_entity.id
_entity.type
_entity.pdbx_description
1 polymer ?
#
loop_
_entity_poly.entity_id
_entity_poly.type
_entity_poly.pdbx_seq_one_letter_code
_entity_poly.pdbx_strand_id
1 'polypeptide(L)'
;MTRVEVLAPLRLETRFLPDEAGGWTLKLRVYPDDFSLGRPQPRPTEPELSVLRDALNSTADIVDQLAAARTAYRAAASALGARRAWWLWRIATVPEPAPTGAQRAVDTGLQGDREFLTSKPVGLPDALEVWLLFTDGQRRWAATMTPDHAQIRMDLEIDALTTAIYDNPVWWLDYRRATDVGLAAEFALTATEADTIDTLVVVGTGSTDAGDLLAAHAASGRLGVLDWGTPTNTINGTATTPFGEDPETWLSLLDATAASQQGSTALLRAFGVPHAELADWLPVPGGDELNTEAGQRAVEGLWPVLWGRTLRDVIGSLGVEPALARWAAARLAVQGPLPPIRIGEQPYGVLPTTAFERWVHDPADDPTDTRLEGAVLTWATRWRKGAAAAAAASTPVPRVEAAPGIDPHPGAAPAIGASADELLALYGRHAPSAHWRVRPVLDLSQLQAIQLQNWLPVSFITDYDRAAASAWHGTPHPVGAVAAAGTRRHVPGPPRDACDDPAVLHEMLWEEPESLYLNDRRQLGLLGHLVRESMIAARATIGRAVLDTEATMAIDPARRIPLDDDFRFAVMRGTETDVQAVSATSPEGELLANAFEHTRKALHRLVELFEQDRDRVLRAVKATLDTASFRVDPWLTGVAARRVERLAEFGAPFLLGAYGWVDHPHPWRPGEPQTLAPGPTAAGLLHAPSYAQAQVAAVLRDAALRTSDEGRWDINLTSARVRDAIELSERVRLGVHPFEALGLQVEAIAGDPDVVRLLRKAFPTTPDDLVAGGATVPNDPTRRVCDGLAVLEAARAMTLPAGVPADFAEKVAPLDDVLDTYADLLLVDGVHSLMTRSPEAGSAAMEAAAGLSAAPALWGIRTPREATTVPVSCWVVLPPGQGAGADPVAVADPAFAALVPAGALDDTGHPDVARAAALLGAAEAPATPDSDEEDAATMSALIHAMTTDLAKRWRTVADLAEADLALVADEANPVTREELVQLDQQWRLSLHREQQEWTHEDRARQAAEVLTQRTQSIAGGAPGTAAGLQVAIRELVARPDLPVLPVVDRNLLPGWMPDPDGAVEWLEVVAAVRPRIAQLEAHQLTAAHPWPASVEAPGGNPWSPDGAVQVAYGPGLVSGDVTVAVAVLDSWADSVPSNHHVTQAAFGFNAPKTRAPQAVLLAVPPAVDVPLSDDADALVGVVVEARELALARAARPTDRNGLPWATPSPLVQLQTPVNFLTGWS
;
A
#
# COMPACT_ATOMS: atom_id res chain seq x y z
N MET A 1 -41.14 17.31 8.48
CA MET A 1 -40.38 18.39 9.16
C MET A 1 -39.14 18.64 8.32
N THR A 2 -38.83 19.90 8.02
CA THR A 2 -37.65 20.28 7.23
C THR A 2 -36.37 19.92 7.98
N ARG A 3 -35.40 19.31 7.29
CA ARG A 3 -34.13 18.82 7.85
C ARG A 3 -33.03 18.85 6.79
N VAL A 4 -31.77 18.77 7.22
CA VAL A 4 -30.60 18.69 6.33
C VAL A 4 -29.95 17.32 6.49
N GLU A 5 -29.64 16.66 5.37
CA GLU A 5 -28.93 15.38 5.40
C GLU A 5 -27.42 15.65 5.26
N VAL A 6 -26.63 15.20 6.23
CA VAL A 6 -25.17 15.30 6.26
C VAL A 6 -24.60 14.01 5.70
N LEU A 7 -24.40 13.96 4.38
CA LEU A 7 -23.97 12.74 3.71
C LEU A 7 -22.46 12.57 3.82
N ALA A 8 -22.04 11.56 4.57
CA ALA A 8 -20.65 11.14 4.70
C ALA A 8 -20.22 10.30 3.49
N PRO A 9 -18.99 10.45 2.99
CA PRO A 9 -18.52 9.67 1.86
C PRO A 9 -18.40 8.18 2.21
N LEU A 10 -18.63 7.33 1.22
CA LEU A 10 -18.45 5.89 1.24
C LEU A 10 -17.43 5.50 0.18
N ARG A 11 -16.50 4.62 0.53
CA ARG A 11 -15.66 3.95 -0.47
C ARG A 11 -16.44 2.76 -1.05
N LEU A 12 -16.48 2.70 -2.37
CA LEU A 12 -17.15 1.64 -3.12
C LEU A 12 -16.12 0.77 -3.83
N GLU A 13 -16.35 -0.53 -3.82
CA GLU A 13 -15.60 -1.50 -4.61
C GLU A 13 -16.56 -2.31 -5.46
N THR A 14 -16.25 -2.43 -6.74
CA THR A 14 -17.10 -3.12 -7.72
C THR A 14 -16.32 -4.20 -8.43
N ARG A 15 -16.96 -5.33 -8.70
CA ARG A 15 -16.38 -6.43 -9.49
C ARG A 15 -17.46 -7.12 -10.33
N PHE A 16 -17.21 -7.21 -11.63
CA PHE A 16 -18.05 -7.98 -12.55
C PHE A 16 -17.58 -9.43 -12.61
N LEU A 17 -18.52 -10.36 -12.54
CA LEU A 17 -18.30 -11.78 -12.80
C LEU A 17 -19.23 -12.25 -13.92
N PRO A 18 -18.74 -13.03 -14.89
CA PRO A 18 -19.60 -13.59 -15.93
C PRO A 18 -20.59 -14.59 -15.31
N ASP A 19 -21.84 -14.55 -15.76
CA ASP A 19 -22.87 -15.52 -15.40
C ASP A 19 -22.99 -16.62 -16.47
N GLU A 20 -23.44 -17.82 -16.08
CA GLU A 20 -23.59 -18.98 -16.97
C GLU A 20 -24.57 -18.72 -18.13
N ALA A 21 -25.55 -17.82 -17.92
CA ALA A 21 -26.55 -17.43 -18.92
C ALA A 21 -26.06 -16.36 -19.92
N GLY A 22 -24.78 -15.97 -19.89
CA GLY A 22 -24.22 -14.93 -20.76
C GLY A 22 -24.51 -13.50 -20.29
N GLY A 23 -24.96 -13.32 -19.05
CA GLY A 23 -25.05 -12.04 -18.36
C GLY A 23 -23.84 -11.77 -17.46
N TRP A 24 -23.99 -10.81 -16.55
CA TRP A 24 -22.97 -10.45 -15.57
C TRP A 24 -23.57 -10.35 -14.16
N THR A 25 -22.84 -10.79 -13.16
CA THR A 25 -23.10 -10.48 -11.75
C THR A 25 -22.17 -9.35 -11.33
N LEU A 26 -22.74 -8.21 -10.91
CA LEU A 26 -21.97 -7.13 -10.32
C LEU A 26 -21.97 -7.28 -8.80
N LYS A 27 -20.77 -7.51 -8.25
CA LYS A 27 -20.50 -7.49 -6.82
C LYS A 27 -20.16 -6.06 -6.40
N LEU A 28 -20.89 -5.54 -5.44
CA LEU A 28 -20.63 -4.26 -4.77
C LEU A 28 -20.20 -4.53 -3.32
N ARG A 29 -19.21 -3.78 -2.84
CA ARG A 29 -18.84 -3.69 -1.43
C ARG A 29 -18.68 -2.22 -1.03
N VAL A 30 -19.13 -1.90 0.18
CA VAL A 30 -19.19 -0.54 0.73
C VAL A 30 -18.33 -0.45 1.98
N TYR A 31 -17.58 0.64 2.10
CA TYR A 31 -16.72 0.95 3.23
C TYR A 31 -17.09 2.32 3.81
N PRO A 32 -17.52 2.41 5.08
CA PRO A 32 -17.69 3.69 5.74
C PRO A 32 -16.34 4.39 5.89
N ASP A 33 -16.31 5.69 5.62
CA ASP A 33 -15.10 6.51 5.82
C ASP A 33 -14.91 6.94 7.27
N ASP A 34 -13.74 7.49 7.59
CA ASP A 34 -13.37 7.83 8.97
C ASP A 34 -14.27 8.91 9.60
N PHE A 35 -14.91 9.76 8.78
CA PHE A 35 -15.94 10.68 9.25
C PHE A 35 -17.10 9.95 9.94
N SER A 36 -17.59 8.83 9.39
CA SER A 36 -18.72 8.05 9.92
C SER A 36 -18.36 7.21 11.15
N LEU A 37 -17.08 7.12 11.52
CA LEU A 37 -16.60 6.27 12.61
C LEU A 37 -16.38 7.09 13.89
N GLY A 38 -17.29 6.96 14.85
CA GLY A 38 -17.13 7.54 16.18
C GLY A 38 -16.06 6.80 16.99
N ARG A 39 -15.04 7.51 17.48
CA ARG A 39 -13.97 6.97 18.32
C ARG A 39 -14.01 7.65 19.70
N PRO A 40 -14.90 7.21 20.61
CA PRO A 40 -15.05 7.85 21.91
C PRO A 40 -13.76 7.70 22.73
N GLN A 41 -13.41 8.75 23.48
CA GLN A 41 -12.27 8.72 24.38
C GLN A 41 -12.53 7.73 25.54
N PRO A 42 -11.57 6.84 25.88
CA PRO A 42 -11.70 5.99 27.05
C PRO A 42 -11.72 6.83 28.33
N ARG A 43 -12.41 6.32 29.36
CA ARG A 43 -12.44 6.97 30.69
C ARG A 43 -11.01 7.21 31.21
N PRO A 44 -10.77 8.31 31.94
CA PRO A 44 -9.48 8.56 32.58
C PRO A 44 -9.11 7.46 33.56
N THR A 45 -7.86 7.01 33.49
CA THR A 45 -7.29 6.06 34.45
C THR A 45 -6.53 6.81 35.56
N GLU A 46 -6.39 6.21 36.76
CA GLU A 46 -5.64 6.87 37.84
C GLU A 46 -4.19 7.22 37.47
N PRO A 47 -3.43 6.39 36.72
CA PRO A 47 -2.10 6.79 36.25
C PRO A 47 -2.09 8.02 35.35
N GLU A 48 -3.11 8.21 34.50
CA GLU A 48 -3.22 9.40 33.66
C GLU A 48 -3.55 10.65 34.50
N LEU A 49 -4.47 10.51 35.46
CA LEU A 49 -4.83 11.58 36.38
C LEU A 49 -3.67 11.95 37.31
N SER A 50 -2.85 10.99 37.73
CA SER A 50 -1.66 11.25 38.55
C SER A 50 -0.62 12.04 37.78
N VAL A 51 -0.37 11.71 36.50
CA VAL A 51 0.55 12.47 35.64
C VAL A 51 0.08 13.92 35.50
N LEU A 52 -1.21 14.15 35.27
CA LEU A 52 -1.77 15.50 35.19
C LEU A 52 -1.64 16.26 36.52
N ARG A 53 -1.89 15.57 37.65
CA ARG A 53 -1.77 16.13 39.00
C ARG A 53 -0.34 16.54 39.32
N ASP A 54 0.63 15.66 39.02
CA ASP A 54 2.06 15.92 39.23
C ASP A 54 2.55 17.08 38.36
N ALA A 55 2.09 17.16 37.11
CA ALA A 55 2.41 18.26 36.22
C ALA A 55 1.89 19.61 36.75
N LEU A 56 0.65 19.67 37.24
CA LEU A 56 0.09 20.88 37.87
C LEU A 56 0.88 21.25 39.14
N ASN A 57 1.12 20.29 40.03
CA ASN A 57 1.86 20.51 41.28
C ASN A 57 3.29 21.00 41.03
N SER A 58 3.96 20.53 39.98
CA SER A 58 5.32 20.96 39.62
C SER A 58 5.43 22.44 39.23
N THR A 59 4.30 23.09 38.94
CA THR A 59 4.23 24.50 38.52
C THR A 59 3.68 25.42 39.60
N ALA A 60 3.46 24.92 40.82
CA ALA A 60 2.86 25.67 41.92
C ALA A 60 3.63 26.96 42.30
N ASP A 61 4.95 26.99 42.07
CA ASP A 61 5.81 28.14 42.36
C ASP A 61 5.80 29.23 41.26
N ILE A 62 5.16 28.98 40.10
CA ILE A 62 5.07 29.95 39.00
C ILE A 62 3.94 30.95 39.27
N VAL A 63 4.30 32.24 39.39
CA VAL A 63 3.36 33.33 39.71
C VAL A 63 2.38 33.63 38.56
N ASP A 64 2.86 33.57 37.31
CA ASP A 64 2.00 33.74 36.13
C ASP A 64 1.21 32.46 35.87
N GLN A 65 -0.09 32.51 36.16
CA GLN A 65 -1.01 31.37 36.01
C GLN A 65 -1.08 30.84 34.58
N LEU A 66 -0.97 31.70 33.58
CA LEU A 66 -0.98 31.27 32.18
C LEU A 66 0.33 30.54 31.85
N ALA A 67 1.47 31.07 32.30
CA ALA A 67 2.76 30.39 32.14
C ALA A 67 2.81 29.05 32.89
N ALA A 68 2.24 29.00 34.10
CA ALA A 68 2.12 27.78 34.90
C ALA A 68 1.29 26.71 34.17
N ALA A 69 0.09 27.07 33.71
CA ALA A 69 -0.80 26.17 32.98
C ALA A 69 -0.16 25.62 31.70
N ARG A 70 0.49 26.48 30.91
CA ARG A 70 1.18 26.07 29.68
C ARG A 70 2.34 25.12 29.97
N THR A 71 3.09 25.35 31.05
CA THR A 71 4.21 24.50 31.46
C THR A 71 3.73 23.13 31.96
N ALA A 72 2.69 23.12 32.80
CA ALA A 72 2.07 21.89 33.29
C ALA A 72 1.50 21.06 32.12
N TYR A 73 0.80 21.70 31.18
CA TYR A 73 0.30 21.02 30.00
C TYR A 73 1.41 20.37 29.17
N ARG A 74 2.53 21.07 28.90
CA ARG A 74 3.66 20.49 28.15
C ARG A 74 4.24 19.26 28.85
N ALA A 75 4.34 19.31 30.18
CA ALA A 75 4.81 18.17 30.99
C ALA A 75 3.84 16.99 30.94
N ALA A 76 2.52 17.23 30.97
CA ALA A 76 1.53 16.17 30.78
C ALA A 76 1.52 15.61 29.35
N ALA A 77 1.65 16.49 28.35
CA ALA A 77 1.67 16.13 26.93
C ALA A 77 2.87 15.26 26.55
N SER A 78 4.04 15.46 27.17
CA SER A 78 5.22 14.62 26.92
C SER A 78 5.05 13.19 27.44
N ALA A 79 4.26 12.99 28.49
CA ALA A 79 4.00 11.68 29.08
C ALA A 79 2.77 10.97 28.48
N LEU A 80 1.71 11.71 28.14
CA LEU A 80 0.41 11.14 27.71
C LEU A 80 0.13 11.32 26.20
N GLY A 81 0.93 12.14 25.51
CA GLY A 81 0.64 12.66 24.18
C GLY A 81 -0.24 13.91 24.21
N ALA A 82 0.00 14.85 23.29
CA ALA A 82 -0.67 16.16 23.25
C ALA A 82 -2.21 16.08 23.27
N ARG A 83 -2.80 15.31 22.35
CA ARG A 83 -4.26 15.15 22.23
C ARG A 83 -4.90 14.63 23.52
N ARG A 84 -4.31 13.59 24.13
CA ARG A 84 -4.84 12.96 25.34
C ARG A 84 -4.68 13.87 26.55
N ALA A 85 -3.53 14.54 26.69
CA ALA A 85 -3.31 15.52 27.74
C ALA A 85 -4.29 16.70 27.65
N TRP A 86 -4.60 17.19 26.44
CA TRP A 86 -5.55 18.29 26.26
C TRP A 86 -6.98 17.87 26.62
N TRP A 87 -7.41 16.70 26.18
CA TRP A 87 -8.72 16.18 26.55
C TRP A 87 -8.87 16.01 28.07
N LEU A 88 -7.87 15.40 28.73
CA LEU A 88 -7.84 15.26 30.19
C LEU A 88 -7.82 16.62 30.89
N TRP A 89 -7.07 17.59 30.36
CA TRP A 89 -7.07 18.96 30.87
C TRP A 89 -8.48 19.55 30.89
N ARG A 90 -9.24 19.38 29.80
CA ARG A 90 -10.58 19.95 29.63
C ARG A 90 -11.63 19.31 30.54
N ILE A 91 -11.57 18.00 30.75
CA ILE A 91 -12.59 17.30 31.52
C ILE A 91 -12.25 17.16 33.01
N ALA A 92 -10.96 17.04 33.34
CA ALA A 92 -10.52 16.66 34.68
C ALA A 92 -9.87 17.80 35.45
N THR A 93 -9.63 18.98 34.85
CA THR A 93 -9.16 20.14 35.62
C THR A 93 -10.31 21.03 36.04
N VAL A 94 -10.38 21.31 37.33
CA VAL A 94 -11.37 22.21 37.93
C VAL A 94 -10.67 23.38 38.62
N PRO A 95 -11.26 24.58 38.63
CA PRO A 95 -10.71 25.70 39.39
C PRO A 95 -10.87 25.44 40.90
N GLU A 96 -9.76 25.55 41.64
CA GLU A 96 -9.68 25.45 43.09
C GLU A 96 -9.33 26.84 43.69
N PRO A 97 -10.06 27.30 44.71
CA PRO A 97 -9.77 28.59 45.34
C PRO A 97 -8.48 28.53 46.17
N ALA A 98 -7.46 29.32 45.78
CA ALA A 98 -6.21 29.47 46.54
C ALA A 98 -5.99 30.93 47.01
N PRO A 99 -5.15 31.18 48.04
CA PRO A 99 -4.97 32.51 48.65
C PRO A 99 -4.42 33.59 47.71
N THR A 100 -3.81 33.20 46.59
CA THR A 100 -3.13 34.07 45.60
C THR A 100 -3.78 34.03 44.20
N GLY A 101 -5.01 33.51 44.08
CA GLY A 101 -5.74 33.36 42.82
C GLY A 101 -6.27 31.93 42.64
N ALA A 102 -7.15 31.69 41.68
CA ALA A 102 -7.65 30.34 41.40
C ALA A 102 -6.52 29.46 40.85
N GLN A 103 -6.19 28.36 41.52
CA GLN A 103 -5.31 27.30 40.99
C GLN A 103 -6.17 26.22 40.31
N ARG A 104 -5.58 25.35 39.48
CA ARG A 104 -6.30 24.21 38.88
C ARG A 104 -5.99 22.95 39.66
N ALA A 105 -7.02 22.20 40.02
CA ALA A 105 -6.92 20.87 40.64
C ALA A 105 -7.46 19.79 39.70
N VAL A 106 -7.06 18.54 39.95
CA VAL A 106 -7.56 17.38 39.18
C VAL A 106 -8.76 16.75 39.90
N ASP A 107 -9.91 16.70 39.23
CA ASP A 107 -11.08 15.94 39.68
C ASP A 107 -10.84 14.43 39.51
N THR A 108 -10.85 13.71 40.62
CA THR A 108 -10.63 12.25 40.67
C THR A 108 -11.91 11.44 40.55
N GLY A 109 -13.08 12.09 40.63
CA GLY A 109 -14.38 11.43 40.47
C GLY A 109 -14.65 10.88 39.06
N LEU A 110 -13.81 11.23 38.08
CA LEU A 110 -13.90 10.79 36.69
C LEU A 110 -13.16 9.46 36.42
N GLN A 111 -12.50 8.89 37.44
CA GLN A 111 -11.76 7.64 37.30
C GLN A 111 -12.68 6.48 36.90
N GLY A 112 -12.23 5.66 35.96
CA GLY A 112 -12.85 4.38 35.64
C GLY A 112 -11.85 3.35 35.12
N ASP A 113 -12.29 2.10 35.00
CA ASP A 113 -11.52 1.06 34.33
C ASP A 113 -11.34 1.43 32.85
N ARG A 114 -10.16 1.13 32.30
CA ARG A 114 -9.84 1.41 30.90
C ARG A 114 -10.64 0.48 30.00
N GLU A 115 -11.81 0.93 29.58
CA GLU A 115 -12.58 0.26 28.53
C GLU A 115 -11.88 0.52 27.19
N PHE A 116 -11.47 -0.53 26.49
CA PHE A 116 -10.94 -0.43 25.14
C PHE A 116 -12.10 -0.15 24.19
N LEU A 117 -12.48 1.12 24.07
CA LEU A 117 -13.56 1.52 23.19
C LEU A 117 -13.11 1.46 21.74
N THR A 118 -13.86 0.70 20.95
CA THR A 118 -13.61 0.44 19.54
C THR A 118 -14.39 1.42 18.68
N SER A 119 -13.98 1.57 17.42
CA SER A 119 -14.66 2.46 16.47
C SER A 119 -16.13 2.05 16.34
N LYS A 120 -17.05 3.01 16.47
CA LYS A 120 -18.49 2.80 16.30
C LYS A 120 -18.93 3.36 14.95
N PRO A 121 -19.69 2.62 14.12
CA PRO A 121 -20.16 3.11 12.81
C PRO A 121 -21.36 4.06 12.96
N VAL A 122 -21.20 5.18 13.69
CA VAL A 122 -22.28 6.10 14.07
C VAL A 122 -22.91 6.80 12.86
N GLY A 123 -22.10 7.14 11.85
CA GLY A 123 -22.56 7.81 10.63
C GLY A 123 -22.98 6.86 9.51
N LEU A 124 -23.17 5.56 9.81
CA LEU A 124 -23.67 4.59 8.84
C LEU A 124 -25.21 4.52 8.96
N PRO A 125 -25.98 4.76 7.88
CA PRO A 125 -27.43 4.62 7.88
C PRO A 125 -27.91 3.18 8.16
N ASP A 126 -29.18 3.05 8.58
CA ASP A 126 -29.85 1.74 8.74
C ASP A 126 -30.14 1.07 7.40
N ALA A 127 -30.24 1.85 6.33
CA ALA A 127 -30.47 1.40 4.96
C ALA A 127 -29.62 2.20 3.97
N LEU A 128 -28.95 1.48 3.08
CA LEU A 128 -28.22 2.02 1.93
C LEU A 128 -28.90 1.54 0.65
N GLU A 129 -29.40 2.47 -0.15
CA GLU A 129 -29.98 2.18 -1.46
C GLU A 129 -28.92 2.23 -2.54
N VAL A 130 -28.94 1.24 -3.43
CA VAL A 130 -28.06 1.14 -4.58
C VAL A 130 -28.87 1.45 -5.84
N TRP A 131 -28.42 2.45 -6.59
CA TRP A 131 -29.06 2.93 -7.81
C TRP A 131 -28.10 2.80 -8.99
N LEU A 132 -28.60 2.29 -10.11
CA LEU A 132 -27.89 2.25 -11.39
C LEU A 132 -28.49 3.30 -12.31
N LEU A 133 -27.64 4.19 -12.80
CA LEU A 133 -27.99 5.22 -13.78
C LEU A 133 -27.40 4.80 -15.11
N PHE A 134 -28.25 4.70 -16.13
CA PHE A 134 -27.87 4.28 -17.48
C PHE A 134 -27.62 5.48 -18.40
N THR A 135 -26.86 5.26 -19.46
CA THR A 135 -26.47 6.30 -20.44
C THR A 135 -27.66 6.92 -21.20
N ASP A 136 -28.81 6.27 -21.22
CA ASP A 136 -30.07 6.80 -21.77
C ASP A 136 -30.84 7.71 -20.78
N GLY A 137 -30.31 7.90 -19.57
CA GLY A 137 -30.90 8.69 -18.50
C GLY A 137 -31.86 7.92 -17.59
N GLN A 138 -32.10 6.63 -17.83
CA GLN A 138 -32.93 5.81 -16.95
C GLN A 138 -32.24 5.56 -15.60
N ARG A 139 -33.03 5.56 -14.53
CA ARG A 139 -32.59 5.22 -13.17
C ARG A 139 -33.28 3.94 -12.74
N ARG A 140 -32.51 2.99 -12.21
CA ARG A 140 -33.04 1.73 -11.67
C ARG A 140 -32.56 1.55 -10.24
N TRP A 141 -33.50 1.39 -9.33
CA TRP A 141 -33.20 0.89 -7.98
C TRP A 141 -32.79 -0.59 -8.08
N ALA A 142 -31.56 -0.89 -7.66
CA ALA A 142 -30.97 -2.23 -7.80
C ALA A 142 -31.11 -3.07 -6.53
N ALA A 143 -30.86 -2.47 -5.36
CA ALA A 143 -30.94 -3.15 -4.07
C ALA A 143 -31.03 -2.15 -2.91
N THR A 144 -31.45 -2.65 -1.75
CA THR A 144 -31.24 -1.99 -0.46
C THR A 144 -30.40 -2.90 0.44
N MET A 145 -29.28 -2.37 0.91
CA MET A 145 -28.40 -3.01 1.88
C MET A 145 -28.78 -2.51 3.28
N THR A 146 -28.83 -3.41 4.26
CA THR A 146 -29.21 -3.09 5.64
C THR A 146 -28.05 -3.41 6.57
N PRO A 147 -27.16 -2.44 6.86
CA PRO A 147 -25.99 -2.71 7.68
C PRO A 147 -26.34 -3.13 9.11
N ASP A 148 -25.79 -4.25 9.58
CA ASP A 148 -25.91 -4.67 10.99
C ASP A 148 -24.86 -3.94 11.83
N HIS A 149 -25.23 -2.79 12.39
CA HIS A 149 -24.32 -1.94 13.16
C HIS A 149 -23.71 -2.66 14.37
N ALA A 150 -24.42 -3.63 14.97
CA ALA A 150 -23.92 -4.37 16.12
C ALA A 150 -22.80 -5.32 15.71
N GLN A 151 -22.99 -6.09 14.64
CA GLN A 151 -21.96 -6.98 14.11
C GLN A 151 -20.78 -6.21 13.51
N ILE A 152 -21.02 -5.11 12.80
CA ILE A 152 -19.95 -4.25 12.27
C ILE A 152 -19.10 -3.70 13.42
N ARG A 153 -19.72 -3.29 14.52
CA ARG A 153 -18.99 -2.84 15.71
C ARG A 153 -18.16 -3.96 16.33
N MET A 154 -18.70 -5.17 16.41
CA MET A 154 -17.96 -6.34 16.93
C MET A 154 -16.72 -6.64 16.07
N ASP A 155 -16.86 -6.58 14.74
CA ASP A 155 -15.73 -6.77 13.83
C ASP A 155 -14.65 -5.70 14.03
N LEU A 156 -15.01 -4.47 14.40
CA LEU A 156 -14.09 -3.37 14.69
C LEU A 156 -13.38 -3.48 16.05
N GLU A 157 -13.63 -4.54 16.83
CA GLU A 157 -12.98 -4.75 18.11
C GLU A 157 -11.52 -5.23 17.98
N ILE A 158 -10.66 -4.82 18.92
CA ILE A 158 -9.22 -5.17 18.88
C ILE A 158 -9.03 -6.71 18.95
N ASP A 159 -9.88 -7.40 19.71
CA ASP A 159 -9.83 -8.86 19.82
C ASP A 159 -10.23 -9.55 18.50
N ALA A 160 -11.14 -8.94 17.74
CA ALA A 160 -11.47 -9.41 16.39
C ALA A 160 -10.26 -9.21 15.45
N LEU A 161 -9.53 -8.10 15.55
CA LEU A 161 -8.33 -7.85 14.74
C LEU A 161 -7.20 -8.87 14.96
N THR A 162 -7.00 -9.34 16.20
CA THR A 162 -5.95 -10.32 16.52
C THR A 162 -6.32 -11.75 16.12
N THR A 163 -7.61 -12.09 16.17
CA THR A 163 -8.12 -13.43 15.83
C THR A 163 -8.52 -13.59 14.35
N ALA A 164 -8.81 -12.50 13.65
CA ALA A 164 -9.25 -12.52 12.25
C ALA A 164 -8.20 -13.00 11.25
N ILE A 165 -6.93 -13.06 11.68
CA ILE A 165 -5.83 -13.58 10.87
C ILE A 165 -5.88 -15.11 10.80
N TYR A 166 -6.56 -15.79 11.74
CA TYR A 166 -6.49 -17.25 11.88
C TYR A 166 -7.84 -17.95 11.70
N ASP A 167 -8.94 -17.50 12.33
CA ASP A 167 -10.20 -18.30 12.37
C ASP A 167 -11.52 -17.52 12.16
N ASN A 168 -11.56 -16.18 12.31
CA ASN A 168 -12.80 -15.40 12.22
C ASN A 168 -12.73 -14.28 11.16
N PRO A 169 -13.31 -14.44 9.95
CA PRO A 169 -13.23 -13.42 8.93
C PRO A 169 -13.95 -12.12 9.35
N VAL A 170 -13.29 -10.98 9.19
CA VAL A 170 -13.85 -9.62 9.37
C VAL A 170 -14.31 -9.04 8.04
N TRP A 171 -15.35 -8.20 8.06
CA TRP A 171 -16.03 -7.72 6.85
C TRP A 171 -15.12 -7.00 5.83
N TRP A 172 -14.02 -6.36 6.25
CA TRP A 172 -13.12 -5.68 5.31
C TRP A 172 -12.15 -6.62 4.59
N LEU A 173 -11.91 -7.83 5.12
CA LEU A 173 -11.04 -8.85 4.52
C LEU A 173 -11.84 -9.89 3.73
N ASP A 174 -13.07 -10.19 4.14
CA ASP A 174 -13.91 -11.23 3.54
C ASP A 174 -15.22 -10.69 2.96
N TYR A 175 -15.49 -10.99 1.69
CA TYR A 175 -16.68 -10.52 0.99
C TYR A 175 -17.98 -11.16 1.48
N ARG A 176 -17.95 -12.44 1.90
CA ARG A 176 -19.14 -13.10 2.45
C ARG A 176 -19.50 -12.47 3.79
N ARG A 177 -18.51 -12.26 4.67
CA ARG A 177 -18.74 -11.53 5.93
C ARG A 177 -19.30 -10.14 5.67
N ALA A 178 -18.77 -9.41 4.67
CA ALA A 178 -19.33 -8.12 4.27
C ALA A 178 -20.80 -8.21 3.85
N THR A 179 -21.19 -9.28 3.15
CA THR A 179 -22.58 -9.53 2.75
C THR A 179 -23.46 -9.80 3.96
N ASP A 180 -22.99 -10.64 4.89
CA ASP A 180 -23.71 -11.02 6.12
C ASP A 180 -24.00 -9.81 7.02
N VAL A 181 -23.06 -8.86 7.11
CA VAL A 181 -23.24 -7.62 7.89
C VAL A 181 -23.91 -6.48 7.10
N GLY A 182 -24.35 -6.72 5.87
CA GLY A 182 -25.06 -5.73 5.05
C GLY A 182 -24.18 -4.64 4.44
N LEU A 183 -22.87 -4.89 4.28
CA LEU A 183 -21.88 -4.01 3.63
C LEU A 183 -21.44 -4.48 2.24
N ALA A 184 -22.03 -5.57 1.72
CA ALA A 184 -21.88 -5.98 0.33
C ALA A 184 -23.20 -6.50 -0.26
N ALA A 185 -23.34 -6.41 -1.57
CA ALA A 185 -24.48 -6.92 -2.32
C ALA A 185 -24.07 -7.38 -3.72
N GLU A 186 -24.80 -8.36 -4.24
CA GLU A 186 -24.64 -8.87 -5.59
C GLU A 186 -25.93 -8.64 -6.38
N PHE A 187 -25.81 -8.29 -7.64
CA PHE A 187 -26.97 -8.09 -8.50
C PHE A 187 -26.69 -8.55 -9.93
N ALA A 188 -27.70 -9.19 -10.52
CA ALA A 188 -27.65 -9.69 -11.88
C ALA A 188 -27.89 -8.56 -12.89
N LEU A 189 -27.11 -8.57 -13.97
CA LEU A 189 -27.15 -7.64 -15.08
C LEU A 189 -27.18 -8.44 -16.38
N THR A 190 -27.99 -7.97 -17.33
CA THR A 190 -27.87 -8.40 -18.73
C THR A 190 -26.57 -7.86 -19.35
N ALA A 191 -26.11 -8.46 -20.45
CA ALA A 191 -24.93 -7.97 -21.17
C ALA A 191 -25.10 -6.51 -21.62
N THR A 192 -26.31 -6.11 -22.05
CA THR A 192 -26.61 -4.72 -22.44
C THR A 192 -26.59 -3.77 -21.26
N GLU A 193 -27.16 -4.16 -20.11
CA GLU A 193 -27.10 -3.32 -18.89
C GLU A 193 -25.66 -3.12 -18.43
N ALA A 194 -24.84 -4.16 -18.39
CA ALA A 194 -23.45 -4.07 -17.96
C ALA A 194 -22.61 -3.08 -18.79
N ASP A 195 -22.93 -2.91 -20.07
CA ASP A 195 -22.24 -1.99 -20.99
C ASP A 195 -22.82 -0.56 -21.00
N THR A 196 -23.99 -0.34 -20.38
CA THR A 196 -24.73 0.93 -20.48
C THR A 196 -24.85 1.69 -19.15
N ILE A 197 -24.31 1.17 -18.04
CA ILE A 197 -24.26 1.88 -16.77
C ILE A 197 -23.33 3.10 -16.91
N ASP A 198 -23.90 4.30 -16.76
CA ASP A 198 -23.17 5.56 -16.68
C ASP A 198 -22.59 5.76 -15.27
N THR A 199 -23.40 5.54 -14.24
CA THR A 199 -23.00 5.76 -12.85
C THR A 199 -23.71 4.76 -11.93
N LEU A 200 -22.98 4.18 -10.98
CA LEU A 200 -23.55 3.49 -9.82
C LEU A 200 -23.54 4.45 -8.64
N VAL A 201 -24.67 4.62 -7.96
CA VAL A 201 -24.83 5.50 -6.79
C VAL A 201 -25.26 4.68 -5.58
N VAL A 202 -24.64 4.91 -4.44
CA VAL A 202 -25.06 4.39 -3.13
C VAL A 202 -25.43 5.59 -2.26
N VAL A 203 -26.63 5.58 -1.67
CA VAL A 203 -27.12 6.65 -0.79
C VAL A 203 -27.87 6.08 0.39
N GLY A 204 -27.82 6.76 1.53
CA GLY A 204 -28.68 6.45 2.68
C GLY A 204 -28.82 7.63 3.62
N THR A 205 -29.96 7.72 4.29
CA THR A 205 -30.26 8.73 5.30
C THR A 205 -30.43 8.06 6.66
N GLY A 206 -29.93 8.69 7.72
CA GLY A 206 -30.06 8.21 9.09
C GLY A 206 -30.93 9.12 9.95
N SER A 207 -30.96 8.82 11.25
CA SER A 207 -31.69 9.59 12.27
C SER A 207 -30.78 10.20 13.34
N THR A 208 -29.48 9.93 13.28
CA THR A 208 -28.50 10.42 14.26
C THR A 208 -28.10 11.85 13.96
N ASP A 209 -28.02 12.70 14.97
CA ASP A 209 -27.60 14.09 14.81
C ASP A 209 -26.10 14.18 14.46
N ALA A 210 -25.75 15.02 13.49
CA ALA A 210 -24.37 15.20 13.06
C ALA A 210 -23.50 15.88 14.11
N GLY A 211 -24.10 16.71 14.97
CA GLY A 211 -23.44 17.34 16.11
C GLY A 211 -22.85 16.29 17.06
N ASP A 212 -23.58 15.25 17.42
CA ASP A 212 -23.10 14.21 18.33
C ASP A 212 -21.79 13.57 17.86
N LEU A 213 -21.69 13.30 16.55
CA LEU A 213 -20.49 12.72 15.94
C LEU A 213 -19.34 13.74 15.86
N LEU A 214 -19.61 15.01 15.54
CA LEU A 214 -18.61 16.07 15.58
C LEU A 214 -18.07 16.30 17.00
N ALA A 215 -18.92 16.26 18.01
CA ALA A 215 -18.51 16.36 19.41
C ALA A 215 -17.57 15.21 19.79
N ALA A 216 -17.87 13.99 19.34
CA ALA A 216 -16.99 12.83 19.54
C ALA A 216 -15.63 13.00 18.81
N HIS A 217 -15.63 13.55 17.59
CA HIS A 217 -14.39 13.83 16.85
C HIS A 217 -13.56 14.97 17.48
N ALA A 218 -14.22 16.01 17.98
CA ALA A 218 -13.56 17.10 18.72
C ALA A 218 -12.97 16.61 20.04
N ALA A 219 -13.73 15.85 20.82
CA ALA A 219 -13.26 15.25 22.07
C ALA A 219 -12.11 14.27 21.85
N SER A 220 -12.11 13.54 20.73
CA SER A 220 -10.99 12.67 20.36
C SER A 220 -9.75 13.39 19.83
N GLY A 221 -9.81 14.71 19.66
CA GLY A 221 -8.76 15.54 19.06
C GLY A 221 -8.56 15.26 17.56
N ARG A 222 -9.51 14.58 16.93
CA ARG A 222 -9.47 14.18 15.51
C ARG A 222 -10.00 15.28 14.60
N LEU A 223 -10.99 16.05 15.06
CA LEU A 223 -11.53 17.19 14.33
C LEU A 223 -10.56 18.37 14.35
N GLY A 224 -10.35 18.99 13.19
CA GLY A 224 -9.61 20.25 13.05
C GLY A 224 -10.10 21.02 11.83
N VAL A 225 -9.98 22.34 11.86
CA VAL A 225 -10.22 23.21 10.69
C VAL A 225 -8.91 23.39 9.95
N LEU A 226 -8.97 23.37 8.61
CA LEU A 226 -7.82 23.55 7.72
C LEU A 226 -7.96 24.85 6.92
N ASP A 227 -6.83 25.44 6.55
CA ASP A 227 -6.81 26.57 5.62
C ASP A 227 -7.15 26.13 4.19
N TRP A 228 -7.77 27.02 3.41
CA TRP A 228 -7.99 26.76 1.99
C TRP A 228 -6.66 26.62 1.24
N GLY A 229 -6.53 25.51 0.51
CA GLY A 229 -5.32 25.18 -0.22
C GLY A 229 -4.31 24.34 0.58
N THR A 230 -4.64 23.90 1.81
CA THR A 230 -3.85 22.86 2.49
C THR A 230 -3.77 21.61 1.60
N PRO A 231 -2.55 21.11 1.29
CA PRO A 231 -2.40 19.90 0.48
C PRO A 231 -3.03 18.69 1.17
N THR A 232 -3.80 17.91 0.41
CA THR A 232 -4.68 16.88 0.95
C THR A 232 -3.97 15.60 1.38
N ASN A 233 -2.67 15.42 1.14
CA ASN A 233 -1.89 14.26 1.59
C ASN A 233 -0.36 14.47 1.49
N THR A 234 0.37 13.53 2.09
CA THR A 234 1.82 13.35 2.09
C THR A 234 2.46 13.59 0.72
N ILE A 235 3.33 14.59 0.60
CA ILE A 235 4.15 14.83 -0.60
C ILE A 235 5.54 14.26 -0.33
N ASN A 236 6.06 13.41 -1.23
CA ASN A 236 7.39 12.79 -1.10
C ASN A 236 7.64 12.11 0.26
N GLY A 237 6.62 11.48 0.84
CA GLY A 237 6.73 10.79 2.14
C GLY A 237 6.61 11.70 3.39
N THR A 238 6.44 13.02 3.23
CA THR A 238 6.26 13.95 4.36
C THR A 238 4.79 14.38 4.50
N ALA A 239 4.22 14.20 5.69
CA ALA A 239 2.86 14.64 5.99
C ALA A 239 2.73 16.16 5.81
N THR A 240 1.77 16.60 5.00
CA THR A 240 1.54 18.02 4.68
C THR A 240 0.59 18.71 5.65
N THR A 241 -0.18 17.94 6.44
CA THR A 241 -1.17 18.45 7.39
C THR A 241 -0.74 18.14 8.82
N PRO A 242 -0.73 19.12 9.75
CA PRO A 242 -0.41 18.87 11.14
C PRO A 242 -1.51 18.05 11.82
N PHE A 243 -1.21 16.81 12.21
CA PHE A 243 -2.15 15.86 12.85
C PHE A 243 -2.35 16.09 14.36
N GLY A 244 -1.97 17.28 14.85
CA GLY A 244 -2.11 17.65 16.26
C GLY A 244 -1.25 16.81 17.21
N GLU A 245 -0.09 16.34 16.75
CA GLU A 245 0.90 15.69 17.63
C GLU A 245 1.74 16.71 18.39
N ASP A 246 1.93 17.91 17.83
CA ASP A 246 2.63 19.02 18.45
C ASP A 246 1.81 19.60 19.63
N PRO A 247 2.34 19.58 20.86
CA PRO A 247 1.70 20.20 22.01
C PRO A 247 1.39 21.68 21.81
N GLU A 248 2.19 22.43 21.04
CA GLU A 248 1.98 23.87 20.83
C GLU A 248 0.68 24.17 20.09
N THR A 249 0.23 23.26 19.21
CA THR A 249 -1.05 23.38 18.50
C THR A 249 -2.26 23.44 19.45
N TRP A 250 -2.16 22.82 20.63
CA TRP A 250 -3.25 22.69 21.59
C TRP A 250 -3.18 23.72 22.73
N LEU A 251 -2.05 24.39 22.90
CA LEU A 251 -1.83 25.32 24.00
C LEU A 251 -2.76 26.54 23.96
N SER A 252 -3.12 27.02 22.78
CA SER A 252 -4.12 28.09 22.60
C SER A 252 -5.54 27.63 22.95
N LEU A 253 -5.81 26.32 22.95
CA LEU A 253 -7.14 25.72 23.11
C LEU A 253 -7.48 25.33 24.55
N LEU A 254 -6.54 25.48 25.50
CA LEU A 254 -6.74 25.04 26.89
C LEU A 254 -7.92 25.75 27.55
N ASP A 255 -8.02 27.08 27.34
CA ASP A 255 -9.06 27.93 27.92
C ASP A 255 -10.06 28.47 26.88
N ALA A 256 -9.90 28.12 25.60
CA ALA A 256 -10.77 28.57 24.52
C ALA A 256 -12.10 27.79 24.47
N THR A 257 -13.11 28.41 23.90
CA THR A 257 -14.40 27.78 23.57
C THR A 257 -14.60 27.80 22.05
N ALA A 258 -15.49 26.96 21.52
CA ALA A 258 -15.81 27.05 20.10
C ALA A 258 -16.39 28.43 19.72
N ALA A 259 -17.16 29.06 20.62
CA ALA A 259 -17.69 30.43 20.43
C ALA A 259 -16.61 31.51 20.34
N SER A 260 -15.42 31.32 20.94
CA SER A 260 -14.30 32.26 20.83
C SER A 260 -13.52 32.16 19.51
N GLN A 261 -13.84 31.18 18.67
CA GLN A 261 -13.13 30.82 17.45
C GLN A 261 -14.04 30.97 16.23
N GLN A 262 -13.65 31.81 15.27
CA GLN A 262 -14.52 32.12 14.11
C GLN A 262 -14.72 30.90 13.20
N GLY A 263 -13.66 30.16 12.91
CA GLY A 263 -13.69 28.95 12.09
C GLY A 263 -14.47 27.82 12.76
N SER A 264 -14.27 27.59 14.06
CA SER A 264 -15.03 26.61 14.85
C SER A 264 -16.52 26.95 14.86
N THR A 265 -16.86 28.23 15.07
CA THR A 265 -18.25 28.72 15.04
C THR A 265 -18.89 28.49 13.67
N ALA A 266 -18.21 28.85 12.59
CA ALA A 266 -18.73 28.67 11.23
C ALA A 266 -18.95 27.20 10.88
N LEU A 267 -18.01 26.33 11.26
CA LEU A 267 -18.13 24.89 11.10
C LEU A 267 -19.34 24.34 11.88
N LEU A 268 -19.40 24.56 13.19
CA LEU A 268 -20.46 23.99 14.03
C LEU A 268 -21.85 24.48 13.62
N ARG A 269 -22.00 25.77 13.29
CA ARG A 269 -23.28 26.30 12.76
C ARG A 269 -23.68 25.65 11.44
N ALA A 270 -22.73 25.34 10.57
CA ALA A 270 -23.02 24.67 9.30
C ALA A 270 -23.46 23.20 9.47
N PHE A 271 -23.22 22.60 10.64
CA PHE A 271 -23.72 21.28 11.01
C PHE A 271 -24.90 21.35 12.00
N GLY A 272 -25.56 22.50 12.10
CA GLY A 272 -26.81 22.65 12.84
C GLY A 272 -26.67 22.99 14.32
N VAL A 273 -25.46 23.18 14.84
CA VAL A 273 -25.27 23.56 16.25
C VAL A 273 -25.79 24.98 16.49
N PRO A 274 -26.77 25.19 17.39
CA PRO A 274 -27.32 26.51 17.67
C PRO A 274 -26.26 27.46 18.24
N HIS A 275 -26.34 28.74 17.89
CA HIS A 275 -25.38 29.75 18.37
C HIS A 275 -25.31 29.82 19.91
N ALA A 276 -26.43 29.60 20.59
CA ALA A 276 -26.51 29.62 22.05
C ALA A 276 -25.73 28.48 22.72
N GLU A 277 -25.48 27.38 22.02
CA GLU A 277 -24.79 26.19 22.55
C GLU A 277 -23.28 26.23 22.32
N LEU A 278 -22.78 27.07 21.40
CA LEU A 278 -21.36 27.11 21.00
C LEU A 278 -20.37 27.36 22.14
N ALA A 279 -20.80 27.96 23.25
CA ALA A 279 -19.96 28.18 24.42
C ALA A 279 -19.63 26.86 25.16
N ASP A 280 -20.52 25.87 25.08
CA ASP A 280 -20.37 24.57 25.73
C ASP A 280 -19.57 23.58 24.86
N TRP A 281 -19.31 23.94 23.60
CA TRP A 281 -18.57 23.11 22.66
C TRP A 281 -17.06 23.27 22.75
N LEU A 282 -16.36 22.15 22.56
CA LEU A 282 -14.90 22.13 22.51
C LEU A 282 -14.39 22.89 21.27
N PRO A 283 -13.38 23.77 21.42
CA PRO A 283 -12.69 24.36 20.28
C PRO A 283 -11.92 23.29 19.51
N VAL A 284 -11.57 23.59 18.26
CA VAL A 284 -10.77 22.69 17.42
C VAL A 284 -9.50 23.39 16.92
N PRO A 285 -8.41 22.63 16.71
CA PRO A 285 -7.21 23.17 16.07
C PRO A 285 -7.51 23.84 14.73
N GLY A 286 -6.87 24.98 14.46
CA GLY A 286 -7.07 25.76 13.24
C GLY A 286 -8.38 26.53 13.16
N GLY A 287 -9.21 26.51 14.22
CA GLY A 287 -10.51 27.18 14.23
C GLY A 287 -10.49 28.68 14.54
N ASP A 288 -9.34 29.27 14.86
CA ASP A 288 -9.24 30.66 15.38
C ASP A 288 -9.79 31.71 14.40
N GLU A 289 -9.33 31.67 13.15
CA GLU A 289 -9.73 32.62 12.11
C GLU A 289 -10.53 31.93 11.01
N LEU A 290 -11.60 32.58 10.54
CA LEU A 290 -12.32 32.17 9.34
C LEU A 290 -11.87 33.04 8.17
N ASN A 291 -11.11 32.44 7.27
CA ASN A 291 -10.35 33.18 6.27
C ASN A 291 -11.11 33.54 4.97
N THR A 292 -12.40 33.88 5.04
CA THR A 292 -13.27 34.18 3.88
C THR A 292 -13.19 35.63 3.37
N GLU A 293 -12.77 36.58 4.21
CA GLU A 293 -12.85 38.02 3.90
C GLU A 293 -12.11 38.39 2.60
N ALA A 294 -10.91 37.85 2.38
CA ALA A 294 -10.14 38.15 1.17
C ALA A 294 -10.90 37.79 -0.12
N GLY A 295 -11.59 36.64 -0.14
CA GLY A 295 -12.42 36.22 -1.27
C GLY A 295 -13.64 37.11 -1.46
N GLN A 296 -14.33 37.46 -0.37
CA GLN A 296 -15.48 38.37 -0.41
C GLN A 296 -15.09 39.75 -0.96
N ARG A 297 -14.00 40.35 -0.45
CA ARG A 297 -13.50 41.65 -0.90
C ARG A 297 -12.97 41.61 -2.32
N ALA A 298 -12.40 40.49 -2.75
CA ALA A 298 -12.01 40.29 -4.14
C ALA A 298 -13.23 40.26 -5.07
N VAL A 299 -14.31 39.56 -4.71
CA VAL A 299 -15.56 39.59 -5.49
C VAL A 299 -16.15 40.99 -5.53
N GLU A 300 -16.29 41.67 -4.39
CA GLU A 300 -16.85 43.02 -4.28
C GLU A 300 -16.04 44.06 -5.06
N GLY A 301 -14.73 44.11 -4.82
CA GLY A 301 -13.85 45.14 -5.38
C GLY A 301 -13.52 44.93 -6.85
N LEU A 302 -13.42 43.68 -7.30
CA LEU A 302 -13.12 43.34 -8.70
C LEU A 302 -14.37 43.12 -9.54
N TRP A 303 -15.57 43.25 -8.95
CA TRP A 303 -16.83 43.09 -9.67
C TRP A 303 -16.89 43.90 -10.98
N PRO A 304 -16.53 45.20 -11.00
CA PRO A 304 -16.66 46.01 -12.21
C PRO A 304 -15.88 45.44 -13.41
N VAL A 305 -14.67 44.89 -13.17
CA VAL A 305 -13.81 44.38 -14.24
C VAL A 305 -14.10 42.92 -14.59
N LEU A 306 -14.51 42.10 -13.62
CA LEU A 306 -14.67 40.65 -13.82
C LEU A 306 -16.04 40.24 -14.34
N TRP A 307 -17.11 40.88 -13.84
CA TRP A 307 -18.50 40.52 -14.17
C TRP A 307 -19.33 41.72 -14.60
N GLY A 308 -19.29 42.81 -13.83
CA GLY A 308 -20.19 43.96 -13.95
C GLY A 308 -20.19 44.54 -15.36
N ARG A 309 -19.01 44.77 -15.96
CA ARG A 309 -18.90 45.28 -17.33
C ARG A 309 -19.54 44.35 -18.36
N THR A 310 -19.27 43.06 -18.34
CA THR A 310 -19.80 42.17 -19.37
C THR A 310 -21.28 41.89 -19.15
N LEU A 311 -21.72 41.68 -17.92
CA LEU A 311 -23.14 41.53 -17.60
C LEU A 311 -23.95 42.75 -18.07
N ARG A 312 -23.40 43.95 -17.86
CA ARG A 312 -23.99 45.20 -18.34
C ARG A 312 -23.86 45.35 -19.86
N ASP A 313 -22.64 45.49 -20.38
CA ASP A 313 -22.39 45.99 -21.73
C ASP A 313 -22.47 44.94 -22.85
N VAL A 314 -22.49 43.64 -22.51
CA VAL A 314 -22.32 42.52 -23.46
C VAL A 314 -23.48 41.52 -23.36
N ILE A 315 -23.92 41.16 -22.15
CA ILE A 315 -25.00 40.21 -21.87
C ILE A 315 -26.34 40.93 -21.63
N GLY A 316 -26.39 42.26 -21.65
CA GLY A 316 -27.66 43.00 -21.64
C GLY A 316 -28.57 42.70 -20.43
N SER A 317 -28.01 42.33 -19.27
CA SER A 317 -28.77 42.04 -18.04
C SER A 317 -29.07 43.31 -17.23
N LEU A 318 -29.36 44.40 -17.94
CA LEU A 318 -29.14 45.78 -17.52
C LEU A 318 -29.89 46.19 -16.22
N GLY A 319 -31.02 45.56 -15.90
CA GLY A 319 -31.78 45.85 -14.66
C GLY A 319 -31.46 44.96 -13.44
N VAL A 320 -30.52 44.01 -13.57
CA VAL A 320 -30.26 42.98 -12.54
C VAL A 320 -28.83 43.07 -12.00
N GLU A 321 -27.89 43.64 -12.75
CA GLU A 321 -26.45 43.65 -12.41
C GLU A 321 -26.13 44.20 -11.01
N PRO A 322 -26.64 45.38 -10.58
CA PRO A 322 -26.33 45.88 -9.23
C PRO A 322 -26.90 45.00 -8.10
N ALA A 323 -28.04 44.34 -8.34
CA ALA A 323 -28.66 43.44 -7.37
C ALA A 323 -27.91 42.10 -7.33
N LEU A 324 -27.47 41.60 -8.49
CA LEU A 324 -26.63 40.41 -8.61
C LEU A 324 -25.25 40.62 -8.00
N ALA A 325 -24.65 41.82 -8.15
CA ALA A 325 -23.38 42.19 -7.51
C ALA A 325 -23.47 42.09 -5.98
N ARG A 326 -24.55 42.63 -5.40
CA ARG A 326 -24.80 42.53 -3.95
C ARG A 326 -25.02 41.09 -3.49
N TRP A 327 -25.79 40.31 -4.26
CA TRP A 327 -25.99 38.89 -3.97
C TRP A 327 -24.66 38.13 -4.05
N ALA A 328 -23.86 38.35 -5.09
CA ALA A 328 -22.58 37.67 -5.28
C ALA A 328 -21.56 38.06 -4.21
N ALA A 329 -21.48 39.33 -3.83
CA ALA A 329 -20.68 39.78 -2.70
C ALA A 329 -20.99 39.01 -1.41
N ALA A 330 -22.28 38.75 -1.14
CA ALA A 330 -22.69 38.02 0.05
C ALA A 330 -22.62 36.49 -0.07
N ARG A 331 -22.75 35.92 -1.28
CA ARG A 331 -23.03 34.48 -1.49
C ARG A 331 -22.03 33.75 -2.37
N LEU A 332 -21.23 34.46 -3.17
CA LEU A 332 -20.28 33.85 -4.11
C LEU A 332 -18.96 33.51 -3.40
N ALA A 333 -18.95 32.40 -2.69
CA ALA A 333 -17.77 31.93 -1.96
C ALA A 333 -16.75 31.25 -2.91
N VAL A 334 -15.88 32.05 -3.53
CA VAL A 334 -14.93 31.62 -4.59
C VAL A 334 -13.94 30.52 -4.18
N GLN A 335 -13.59 30.44 -2.89
CA GLN A 335 -12.74 29.39 -2.32
C GLN A 335 -13.54 28.22 -1.73
N GLY A 336 -14.86 28.34 -1.64
CA GLY A 336 -15.77 27.42 -0.96
C GLY A 336 -16.50 28.11 0.21
N PRO A 337 -17.78 27.81 0.46
CA PRO A 337 -18.60 28.49 1.48
C PRO A 337 -18.23 28.11 2.92
N LEU A 338 -17.59 26.97 3.12
CA LEU A 338 -17.22 26.44 4.43
C LEU A 338 -15.75 26.02 4.43
N PRO A 339 -15.05 26.15 5.58
CA PRO A 339 -13.66 25.76 5.64
C PRO A 339 -13.53 24.23 5.54
N PRO A 340 -12.47 23.72 4.90
CA PRO A 340 -12.15 22.30 4.94
C PRO A 340 -11.85 21.88 6.38
N ILE A 341 -12.16 20.63 6.69
CA ILE A 341 -11.91 20.02 8.00
C ILE A 341 -10.96 18.84 7.85
N ARG A 342 -10.39 18.38 8.96
CA ARG A 342 -9.79 17.05 9.05
C ARG A 342 -10.49 16.22 10.10
N ILE A 343 -10.61 14.92 9.85
CA ILE A 343 -10.92 13.91 10.85
C ILE A 343 -9.73 12.94 10.91
N GLY A 344 -8.98 13.00 12.00
CA GLY A 344 -7.73 12.27 12.13
C GLY A 344 -6.73 12.74 11.10
N GLU A 345 -6.32 11.83 10.21
CA GLU A 345 -5.38 12.09 9.13
C GLU A 345 -6.05 12.47 7.80
N GLN A 346 -7.38 12.34 7.71
CA GLN A 346 -8.12 12.53 6.47
C GLN A 346 -8.69 13.96 6.38
N PRO A 347 -8.34 14.75 5.36
CA PRO A 347 -8.97 16.03 5.09
C PRO A 347 -10.28 15.84 4.30
N TYR A 348 -11.30 16.61 4.67
CA TYR A 348 -12.61 16.67 4.03
C TYR A 348 -12.95 18.11 3.61
N GLY A 349 -13.44 18.28 2.39
CA GLY A 349 -14.21 19.47 2.04
C GLY A 349 -15.62 19.39 2.63
N VAL A 350 -16.21 20.52 3.00
CA VAL A 350 -17.62 20.57 3.41
C VAL A 350 -18.39 21.31 2.31
N LEU A 351 -19.32 20.60 1.65
CA LEU A 351 -19.97 21.07 0.42
C LEU A 351 -21.50 21.16 0.59
N PRO A 352 -22.06 22.37 0.69
CA PRO A 352 -23.50 22.60 0.51
C PRO A 352 -23.93 22.27 -0.92
N THR A 353 -24.92 21.39 -1.07
CA THR A 353 -25.43 20.98 -2.38
C THR A 353 -26.89 20.51 -2.31
N THR A 354 -27.54 20.36 -3.46
CA THR A 354 -28.93 19.90 -3.61
C THR A 354 -29.17 19.43 -5.05
N ALA A 355 -30.35 18.90 -5.35
CA ALA A 355 -30.78 18.63 -6.72
C ALA A 355 -31.28 19.95 -7.37
N PHE A 356 -30.36 20.79 -7.89
CA PHE A 356 -30.69 22.15 -8.35
C PHE A 356 -31.74 22.21 -9.47
N GLU A 357 -31.84 21.18 -10.32
CA GLU A 357 -32.88 21.11 -11.36
C GLU A 357 -34.31 20.97 -10.78
N ARG A 358 -34.42 20.57 -9.51
CA ARG A 358 -35.69 20.40 -8.79
C ARG A 358 -35.93 21.54 -7.79
N TRP A 359 -35.09 22.57 -7.79
CA TRP A 359 -35.12 23.65 -6.81
C TRP A 359 -36.47 24.39 -6.79
N VAL A 360 -37.03 24.52 -5.60
CA VAL A 360 -38.24 25.30 -5.33
C VAL A 360 -37.88 26.40 -4.34
N HIS A 361 -38.20 27.65 -4.69
CA HIS A 361 -38.01 28.78 -3.79
C HIS A 361 -39.00 28.73 -2.63
N ASP A 362 -38.53 29.03 -1.43
CA ASP A 362 -39.37 29.11 -0.24
C ASP A 362 -40.20 30.42 -0.30
N PRO A 363 -41.53 30.38 -0.13
CA PRO A 363 -42.37 31.58 -0.11
C PRO A 363 -41.98 32.62 0.96
N ALA A 364 -41.24 32.22 2.00
CA ALA A 364 -40.72 33.12 3.03
C ALA A 364 -39.46 33.88 2.59
N ASP A 365 -38.88 33.57 1.43
CA ASP A 365 -37.66 34.19 0.93
C ASP A 365 -37.92 35.61 0.43
N ASP A 366 -36.88 36.46 0.51
CA ASP A 366 -36.95 37.78 -0.12
C ASP A 366 -37.22 37.62 -1.62
N PRO A 367 -38.25 38.31 -2.18
CA PRO A 367 -38.63 38.16 -3.59
C PRO A 367 -37.53 38.56 -4.57
N THR A 368 -36.66 39.50 -4.20
CA THR A 368 -35.55 39.96 -5.03
C THR A 368 -34.49 38.87 -5.15
N ASP A 369 -34.11 38.33 -4.00
CA ASP A 369 -33.17 37.21 -3.87
C ASP A 369 -33.68 35.96 -4.61
N THR A 370 -34.96 35.64 -4.46
CA THR A 370 -35.63 34.56 -5.19
C THR A 370 -35.51 34.73 -6.71
N ARG A 371 -35.78 35.94 -7.22
CA ARG A 371 -35.67 36.25 -8.65
C ARG A 371 -34.22 36.13 -9.14
N LEU A 372 -33.25 36.59 -8.34
CA LEU A 372 -31.82 36.52 -8.68
C LEU A 372 -31.35 35.08 -8.76
N GLU A 373 -31.66 34.26 -7.77
CA GLU A 373 -31.24 32.87 -7.73
C GLU A 373 -31.89 32.04 -8.83
N GLY A 374 -33.18 32.25 -9.12
CA GLY A 374 -33.82 31.59 -10.27
C GLY A 374 -33.10 31.91 -11.58
N ALA A 375 -32.62 33.15 -11.75
CA ALA A 375 -31.80 33.52 -12.89
C ALA A 375 -30.43 32.82 -12.86
N VAL A 376 -29.74 32.80 -11.71
CA VAL A 376 -28.45 32.11 -11.52
C VAL A 376 -28.55 30.62 -11.87
N LEU A 377 -29.52 29.91 -11.30
CA LEU A 377 -29.73 28.48 -11.52
C LEU A 377 -29.98 28.15 -13.00
N THR A 378 -30.68 29.03 -13.73
CA THR A 378 -31.01 28.81 -15.15
C THR A 378 -29.77 28.66 -16.04
N TRP A 379 -28.74 29.47 -15.82
CA TRP A 379 -27.51 29.40 -16.63
C TRP A 379 -26.41 28.55 -15.96
N ALA A 380 -26.31 28.54 -14.64
CA ALA A 380 -25.27 27.80 -13.92
C ALA A 380 -25.43 26.28 -14.01
N THR A 381 -26.66 25.75 -13.94
CA THR A 381 -26.92 24.30 -14.08
C THR A 381 -26.55 23.80 -15.48
N ARG A 382 -26.90 24.57 -16.52
CA ARG A 382 -26.50 24.29 -17.90
C ARG A 382 -24.99 24.29 -18.00
N TRP A 383 -24.34 25.36 -17.56
CA TRP A 383 -22.89 25.49 -17.58
C TRP A 383 -22.17 24.32 -16.94
N ARG A 384 -22.56 23.93 -15.72
CA ARG A 384 -22.05 22.73 -15.05
C ARG A 384 -22.20 21.48 -15.92
N LYS A 385 -23.38 21.21 -16.45
CA LYS A 385 -23.67 19.99 -17.22
C LYS A 385 -22.74 19.82 -18.43
N GLY A 386 -22.56 20.86 -19.24
CA GLY A 386 -21.65 20.74 -20.39
C GLY A 386 -20.18 20.77 -20.00
N ALA A 387 -19.79 21.51 -18.95
CA ALA A 387 -18.42 21.41 -18.42
C ALA A 387 -18.11 19.97 -17.95
N ALA A 388 -19.02 19.33 -17.21
CA ALA A 388 -18.90 17.93 -16.81
C ALA A 388 -18.79 17.00 -18.02
N ALA A 389 -19.66 17.18 -19.03
CA ALA A 389 -19.61 16.41 -20.27
C ALA A 389 -18.29 16.61 -21.04
N ALA A 390 -17.73 17.82 -21.03
CA ALA A 390 -16.43 18.12 -21.63
C ALA A 390 -15.30 17.32 -20.97
N ALA A 391 -15.25 17.36 -19.64
CA ALA A 391 -14.23 16.68 -18.85
C ALA A 391 -14.32 15.15 -18.98
N ALA A 392 -15.54 14.62 -19.15
CA ALA A 392 -15.79 13.21 -19.42
C ALA A 392 -15.39 12.80 -20.86
N ALA A 393 -15.62 13.67 -21.86
CA ALA A 393 -15.45 13.35 -23.28
C ALA A 393 -14.03 13.58 -23.83
N SER A 394 -13.07 14.09 -23.04
CA SER A 394 -11.70 14.41 -23.47
C SER A 394 -11.03 13.20 -24.14
N THR A 395 -11.01 13.17 -25.48
CA THR A 395 -10.34 12.11 -26.25
C THR A 395 -8.82 12.32 -26.13
N PRO A 396 -8.00 11.27 -25.92
CA PRO A 396 -6.55 11.41 -26.03
C PRO A 396 -6.19 11.91 -27.43
N VAL A 397 -5.82 13.18 -27.56
CA VAL A 397 -5.37 13.73 -28.84
C VAL A 397 -4.00 13.12 -29.15
N PRO A 398 -3.76 12.55 -30.35
CA PRO A 398 -2.48 11.96 -30.70
C PRO A 398 -1.35 12.98 -30.50
N ARG A 399 -0.22 12.49 -29.98
CA ARG A 399 1.02 13.25 -29.76
C ARG A 399 1.64 13.59 -31.12
N VAL A 400 1.08 14.56 -31.84
CA VAL A 400 1.66 15.06 -33.09
C VAL A 400 2.84 15.96 -32.75
N GLU A 401 3.99 15.69 -33.37
CA GLU A 401 5.20 16.49 -33.27
C GLU A 401 4.89 17.96 -33.56
N ALA A 402 5.02 18.81 -32.54
CA ALA A 402 4.80 20.25 -32.67
C ALA A 402 6.01 20.90 -33.36
N ALA A 403 5.74 21.95 -34.16
CA ALA A 403 6.77 22.81 -34.74
C ALA A 403 7.67 23.45 -33.66
N PRO A 404 8.91 23.84 -34.00
CA PRO A 404 9.89 24.31 -33.02
C PRO A 404 9.39 25.55 -32.27
N GLY A 405 9.36 25.49 -30.93
CA GLY A 405 9.00 26.61 -30.04
C GLY A 405 7.61 26.52 -29.39
N ILE A 406 6.88 25.43 -29.58
CA ILE A 406 5.65 25.11 -28.86
C ILE A 406 5.89 23.82 -28.09
N ASP A 407 5.84 23.87 -26.76
CA ASP A 407 6.02 22.67 -25.94
C ASP A 407 5.04 21.57 -26.36
N PRO A 408 5.52 20.33 -26.62
CA PRO A 408 4.68 19.22 -27.01
C PRO A 408 3.62 19.00 -25.92
N HIS A 409 2.36 19.13 -26.31
CA HIS A 409 1.24 19.01 -25.39
C HIS A 409 1.23 17.59 -24.77
N PRO A 410 1.21 17.44 -23.43
CA PRO A 410 0.75 16.20 -22.84
C PRO A 410 -0.76 16.11 -23.16
N GLY A 411 -1.10 15.33 -24.19
CA GLY A 411 -2.47 14.91 -24.45
C GLY A 411 -2.98 14.24 -23.19
N ALA A 412 -4.00 14.83 -22.56
CA ALA A 412 -4.41 14.37 -21.26
C ALA A 412 -5.61 13.45 -21.35
N ALA A 413 -5.59 12.42 -20.51
CA ALA A 413 -6.69 11.50 -20.32
C ALA A 413 -8.00 12.22 -19.90
N PRO A 414 -9.17 11.65 -20.23
CA PRO A 414 -10.45 12.08 -19.68
C PRO A 414 -10.45 11.99 -18.16
N ALA A 415 -11.28 12.81 -17.48
CA ALA A 415 -11.38 12.75 -16.02
C ALA A 415 -11.91 11.38 -15.54
N ILE A 416 -12.78 10.76 -16.34
CA ILE A 416 -13.31 9.43 -16.10
C ILE A 416 -12.29 8.39 -16.57
N GLY A 417 -11.94 7.46 -15.68
CA GLY A 417 -10.93 6.42 -15.96
C GLY A 417 -9.49 6.90 -15.87
N ALA A 418 -9.24 8.16 -15.52
CA ALA A 418 -7.90 8.68 -15.22
C ALA A 418 -7.27 7.98 -14.01
N SER A 419 -5.96 7.77 -14.07
CA SER A 419 -5.18 7.31 -12.91
C SER A 419 -5.22 8.34 -11.77
N ALA A 420 -4.84 7.93 -10.55
CA ALA A 420 -4.79 8.87 -9.42
C ALA A 420 -3.83 10.03 -9.69
N ASP A 421 -2.70 9.78 -10.35
CA ASP A 421 -1.72 10.82 -10.70
C ASP A 421 -2.24 11.74 -11.81
N GLU A 422 -2.98 11.20 -12.78
CA GLU A 422 -3.64 11.99 -13.82
C GLU A 422 -4.76 12.87 -13.24
N LEU A 423 -5.56 12.33 -12.32
CA LEU A 423 -6.58 13.09 -11.58
C LEU A 423 -5.96 14.16 -10.70
N LEU A 424 -4.88 13.85 -9.97
CA LEU A 424 -4.15 14.84 -9.18
C LEU A 424 -3.51 15.90 -10.07
N ALA A 425 -2.98 15.53 -11.23
CA ALA A 425 -2.48 16.49 -12.20
C ALA A 425 -3.61 17.33 -12.80
N LEU A 426 -4.80 16.77 -13.01
CA LEU A 426 -5.97 17.47 -13.53
C LEU A 426 -6.51 18.46 -12.50
N TYR A 427 -6.84 18.01 -11.30
CA TYR A 427 -7.33 18.87 -10.22
C TYR A 427 -6.26 19.84 -9.71
N GLY A 428 -4.99 19.44 -9.71
CA GLY A 428 -3.85 20.30 -9.36
C GLY A 428 -3.58 21.41 -10.38
N ARG A 429 -3.95 21.25 -11.65
CA ARG A 429 -3.92 22.34 -12.67
C ARG A 429 -4.95 23.43 -12.41
N HIS A 430 -6.01 23.12 -11.65
CA HIS A 430 -7.17 23.98 -11.43
C HIS A 430 -7.24 24.56 -10.01
N ALA A 431 -6.16 24.45 -9.22
CA ALA A 431 -5.96 25.34 -8.07
C ALA A 431 -5.90 26.80 -8.57
N PRO A 432 -6.05 27.83 -7.68
CA PRO A 432 -6.10 29.23 -8.08
C PRO A 432 -5.03 29.56 -9.13
N SER A 433 -5.44 29.63 -10.40
CA SER A 433 -4.48 29.47 -11.49
C SER A 433 -3.73 30.78 -11.75
N ALA A 434 -2.42 30.72 -12.01
CA ALA A 434 -1.55 31.90 -12.15
C ALA A 434 -1.45 32.43 -13.59
N HIS A 435 -2.22 31.89 -14.54
CA HIS A 435 -1.96 32.05 -15.98
C HIS A 435 -3.08 32.75 -16.74
N TRP A 436 -3.47 33.92 -16.24
CA TRP A 436 -4.49 34.76 -16.85
C TRP A 436 -3.91 35.61 -17.98
N ARG A 437 -4.66 35.79 -19.07
CA ARG A 437 -4.49 36.99 -19.93
C ARG A 437 -5.82 37.71 -20.04
N VAL A 438 -5.77 39.02 -19.86
CA VAL A 438 -6.94 39.89 -19.94
C VAL A 438 -7.31 40.09 -21.41
N ARG A 439 -8.53 39.78 -21.82
CA ARG A 439 -9.11 40.31 -23.05
C ARG A 439 -9.91 41.55 -22.70
N PRO A 440 -9.43 42.77 -23.00
CA PRO A 440 -10.35 43.87 -23.11
C PRO A 440 -11.46 43.50 -24.11
N VAL A 441 -12.71 43.49 -23.64
CA VAL A 441 -13.85 43.47 -24.55
C VAL A 441 -13.75 44.78 -25.32
N LEU A 442 -13.35 44.75 -26.57
CA LEU A 442 -13.43 45.88 -27.51
C LEU A 442 -14.24 45.36 -28.69
N ASP A 443 -15.00 46.23 -29.35
CA ASP A 443 -15.65 45.83 -30.61
C ASP A 443 -14.58 45.45 -31.64
N LEU A 444 -14.77 44.32 -32.32
CA LEU A 444 -13.78 43.79 -33.27
C LEU A 444 -13.41 44.83 -34.34
N SER A 445 -14.36 45.63 -34.81
CA SER A 445 -14.11 46.63 -35.85
C SER A 445 -13.22 47.78 -35.35
N GLN A 446 -13.44 48.22 -34.11
CA GLN A 446 -12.65 49.26 -33.46
C GLN A 446 -11.26 48.76 -33.11
N LEU A 447 -11.15 47.50 -32.68
CA LEU A 447 -9.88 46.86 -32.44
C LEU A 447 -9.06 46.74 -33.73
N GLN A 448 -9.68 46.32 -34.83
CA GLN A 448 -9.00 46.28 -36.13
C GLN A 448 -8.54 47.69 -36.53
N ALA A 449 -9.33 48.74 -36.26
CA ALA A 449 -8.94 50.12 -36.50
C ALA A 449 -7.73 50.55 -35.64
N ILE A 450 -7.70 50.25 -34.34
CA ILE A 450 -6.57 50.54 -33.45
C ILE A 450 -5.32 49.77 -33.87
N GLN A 451 -5.46 48.49 -34.25
CA GLN A 451 -4.34 47.67 -34.73
C GLN A 451 -3.78 48.23 -36.03
N LEU A 452 -4.64 48.58 -36.98
CA LEU A 452 -4.24 49.24 -38.22
C LEU A 452 -3.56 50.59 -37.96
N GLN A 453 -4.05 51.39 -37.00
CA GLN A 453 -3.43 52.67 -36.59
C GLN A 453 -2.05 52.49 -35.93
N ASN A 454 -1.83 51.38 -35.22
CA ASN A 454 -0.59 51.07 -34.51
C ASN A 454 0.31 50.06 -35.26
N TRP A 455 0.02 49.78 -36.53
CA TRP A 455 0.78 48.82 -37.36
C TRP A 455 0.86 47.39 -36.80
N LEU A 456 -0.16 46.97 -36.06
CA LEU A 456 -0.29 45.63 -35.49
C LEU A 456 -1.13 44.72 -36.41
N PRO A 457 -0.90 43.39 -36.42
CA PRO A 457 -1.64 42.45 -37.26
C PRO A 457 -3.12 42.38 -36.88
N VAL A 458 -3.97 42.24 -37.90
CA VAL A 458 -5.44 42.11 -37.79
C VAL A 458 -5.79 40.84 -37.02
N SER A 459 -6.70 40.96 -36.06
CA SER A 459 -7.11 39.84 -35.20
C SER A 459 -8.38 39.14 -35.68
N PHE A 460 -8.46 37.83 -35.42
CA PHE A 460 -9.53 36.95 -35.87
C PHE A 460 -10.46 36.54 -34.72
N ILE A 461 -11.76 36.42 -35.01
CA ILE A 461 -12.76 35.82 -34.11
C ILE A 461 -12.37 34.37 -33.86
N THR A 462 -12.24 33.97 -32.60
CA THR A 462 -11.96 32.57 -32.23
C THR A 462 -13.25 31.77 -32.15
N ASP A 463 -13.17 30.44 -32.28
CA ASP A 463 -14.37 29.58 -32.14
C ASP A 463 -14.98 29.65 -30.73
N TYR A 464 -14.15 29.92 -29.71
CA TYR A 464 -14.61 30.24 -28.36
C TYR A 464 -15.53 31.46 -28.36
N ASP A 465 -15.19 32.52 -29.11
CA ASP A 465 -16.00 33.75 -29.16
C ASP A 465 -17.34 33.52 -29.89
N ARG A 466 -17.36 32.62 -30.87
CA ARG A 466 -18.59 32.19 -31.54
C ARG A 466 -19.46 31.31 -30.65
N ALA A 467 -18.87 30.34 -29.95
CA ALA A 467 -19.58 29.47 -29.02
C ALA A 467 -20.17 30.28 -27.86
N ALA A 468 -19.41 31.21 -27.30
CA ALA A 468 -19.87 32.20 -26.34
C ALA A 468 -21.11 32.94 -26.84
N ALA A 469 -20.99 33.66 -27.95
CA ALA A 469 -22.09 34.45 -28.49
C ALA A 469 -23.33 33.60 -28.84
N SER A 470 -23.14 32.35 -29.30
CA SER A 470 -24.22 31.42 -29.60
C SER A 470 -24.89 30.83 -28.36
N ALA A 471 -24.15 30.60 -27.28
CA ALA A 471 -24.67 30.06 -26.01
C ALA A 471 -25.74 30.95 -25.38
N TRP A 472 -25.54 32.26 -25.53
CA TRP A 472 -26.41 33.31 -25.02
C TRP A 472 -27.47 33.73 -26.05
N HIS A 473 -27.54 33.05 -27.21
CA HIS A 473 -28.52 33.33 -28.24
C HIS A 473 -29.90 32.79 -27.83
N GLY A 474 -30.90 33.68 -27.72
CA GLY A 474 -32.28 33.29 -27.42
C GLY A 474 -32.60 33.08 -25.93
N THR A 475 -31.68 33.38 -25.00
CA THR A 475 -32.02 33.48 -23.57
C THR A 475 -32.80 34.78 -23.30
N PRO A 476 -33.80 34.80 -22.40
CA PRO A 476 -34.61 36.01 -22.09
C PRO A 476 -33.76 37.22 -21.64
N HIS A 477 -32.58 36.93 -21.14
CA HIS A 477 -31.47 37.83 -20.89
C HIS A 477 -30.22 37.09 -21.45
N PRO A 478 -29.51 37.56 -22.49
CA PRO A 478 -29.47 38.91 -23.06
C PRO A 478 -30.57 39.36 -24.02
N VAL A 479 -30.85 40.66 -23.98
CA VAL A 479 -31.63 41.38 -24.99
C VAL A 479 -30.71 41.79 -26.16
N GLY A 480 -30.28 40.83 -26.99
CA GLY A 480 -29.61 41.09 -28.28
C GLY A 480 -28.33 40.30 -28.56
N ALA A 481 -28.01 40.11 -29.84
CA ALA A 481 -26.84 39.33 -30.27
C ALA A 481 -25.53 39.99 -29.81
N VAL A 482 -24.74 39.20 -29.09
CA VAL A 482 -23.46 39.56 -28.48
C VAL A 482 -22.37 39.64 -29.55
N ALA A 483 -21.65 40.77 -29.65
CA ALA A 483 -20.47 40.87 -30.50
C ALA A 483 -19.32 40.03 -29.92
N ALA A 484 -18.46 39.46 -30.77
CA ALA A 484 -17.26 38.72 -30.34
C ALA A 484 -16.31 39.67 -29.58
N ALA A 485 -15.94 39.30 -28.34
CA ALA A 485 -15.02 40.09 -27.52
C ALA A 485 -13.62 40.22 -28.18
N GLY A 486 -13.07 41.43 -28.18
CA GLY A 486 -11.76 41.79 -28.73
C GLY A 486 -10.52 41.11 -28.12
N THR A 487 -9.34 41.48 -28.61
CA THR A 487 -8.07 40.76 -28.37
C THR A 487 -7.55 40.74 -26.95
N ARG A 488 -6.73 39.72 -26.70
CA ARG A 488 -5.87 39.51 -25.54
C ARG A 488 -4.83 40.62 -25.37
N ARG A 489 -4.77 41.21 -24.17
CA ARG A 489 -3.57 41.83 -23.60
C ARG A 489 -2.92 40.86 -22.63
N HIS A 490 -1.59 40.87 -22.60
CA HIS A 490 -0.85 40.09 -21.61
C HIS A 490 -1.04 40.72 -20.23
N VAL A 491 -1.50 39.91 -19.27
CA VAL A 491 -1.19 40.17 -17.86
C VAL A 491 0.31 39.84 -17.71
N PRO A 492 1.07 40.55 -16.87
CA PRO A 492 2.41 40.11 -16.49
C PRO A 492 2.41 38.61 -16.14
N GLY A 493 3.39 37.86 -16.63
CA GLY A 493 3.61 36.46 -16.23
C GLY A 493 4.48 36.37 -14.97
N PRO A 494 4.62 35.16 -14.37
CA PRO A 494 5.45 34.98 -13.18
C PRO A 494 6.92 35.21 -13.56
N PRO A 495 7.56 36.30 -13.08
CA PRO A 495 7.90 36.56 -11.67
C PRO A 495 7.44 37.95 -11.13
N ARG A 496 6.44 38.58 -11.76
CA ARG A 496 6.00 39.95 -11.39
C ARG A 496 4.66 40.02 -10.64
N ASP A 497 3.95 38.91 -10.44
CA ASP A 497 2.59 38.94 -9.87
C ASP A 497 2.53 39.47 -8.43
N ALA A 498 3.59 39.30 -7.64
CA ALA A 498 3.70 39.75 -6.26
C ALA A 498 4.56 41.03 -6.10
N CYS A 499 4.83 41.75 -7.19
CA CYS A 499 5.63 42.99 -7.13
C CYS A 499 4.81 44.24 -6.75
N ASP A 500 3.53 44.08 -6.46
CA ASP A 500 2.66 45.17 -6.04
C ASP A 500 3.13 45.78 -4.71
N ASP A 501 3.29 47.11 -4.69
CA ASP A 501 3.56 47.89 -3.49
C ASP A 501 2.24 48.38 -2.89
N PRO A 502 1.87 47.97 -1.66
CA PRO A 502 0.63 48.40 -1.01
C PRO A 502 0.45 49.92 -0.98
N ALA A 503 1.53 50.70 -0.82
CA ALA A 503 1.45 52.15 -0.79
C ALA A 503 0.98 52.73 -2.14
N VAL A 504 1.52 52.18 -3.24
CA VAL A 504 1.12 52.56 -4.61
C VAL A 504 -0.32 52.15 -4.89
N LEU A 505 -0.75 50.97 -4.41
CA LEU A 505 -2.13 50.52 -4.55
C LEU A 505 -3.12 51.41 -3.79
N HIS A 506 -2.79 51.82 -2.57
CA HIS A 506 -3.59 52.77 -1.80
C HIS A 506 -3.70 54.13 -2.51
N GLU A 507 -2.61 54.64 -3.06
CA GLU A 507 -2.61 55.88 -3.84
C GLU A 507 -3.55 55.79 -5.04
N MET A 508 -3.47 54.70 -5.81
CA MET A 508 -4.26 54.47 -7.02
C MET A 508 -5.77 54.53 -6.79
N LEU A 509 -6.26 54.15 -5.62
CA LEU A 509 -7.68 54.21 -5.31
C LEU A 509 -8.20 55.66 -5.32
N TRP A 510 -7.37 56.64 -4.89
CA TRP A 510 -7.72 58.07 -4.79
C TRP A 510 -7.22 58.95 -5.92
N GLU A 511 -6.60 58.38 -6.94
CA GLU A 511 -6.14 59.16 -8.09
C GLU A 511 -7.29 59.63 -8.99
N GLU A 512 -7.17 60.86 -9.47
CA GLU A 512 -8.02 61.41 -10.53
C GLU A 512 -7.89 60.58 -11.83
N PRO A 513 -8.96 60.49 -12.64
CA PRO A 513 -9.02 59.59 -13.80
C PRO A 513 -7.91 59.83 -14.83
N GLU A 514 -7.45 61.07 -14.99
CA GLU A 514 -6.35 61.39 -15.89
C GLU A 514 -5.04 60.70 -15.46
N SER A 515 -4.68 60.80 -14.18
CA SER A 515 -3.48 60.14 -13.62
C SER A 515 -3.60 58.62 -13.69
N LEU A 516 -4.75 58.08 -13.29
CA LEU A 516 -5.00 56.64 -13.27
C LEU A 516 -4.97 56.03 -14.68
N TYR A 517 -5.55 56.71 -15.67
CA TYR A 517 -5.70 56.20 -17.04
C TYR A 517 -4.44 56.41 -17.91
N LEU A 518 -3.69 57.51 -17.74
CA LEU A 518 -2.56 57.85 -18.61
C LEU A 518 -1.19 57.40 -18.07
N ASN A 519 -1.05 57.09 -16.78
CA ASN A 519 0.23 56.73 -16.18
C ASN A 519 0.57 55.23 -16.35
N ASP A 520 1.05 54.85 -17.53
CA ASP A 520 1.39 53.45 -17.91
C ASP A 520 2.83 53.02 -17.51
N ARG A 521 3.55 53.82 -16.70
CA ARG A 521 4.96 53.54 -16.33
C ARG A 521 5.13 52.83 -14.99
N ARG A 522 4.04 52.58 -14.25
CA ARG A 522 4.11 51.92 -12.94
C ARG A 522 4.36 50.43 -13.11
N GLN A 523 5.22 49.88 -12.27
CA GLN A 523 5.41 48.44 -12.21
C GLN A 523 4.31 47.84 -11.33
N LEU A 524 3.27 47.28 -11.95
CA LEU A 524 2.16 46.63 -11.28
C LEU A 524 2.28 45.11 -11.39
N GLY A 525 1.95 44.42 -10.30
CA GLY A 525 1.69 42.99 -10.26
C GLY A 525 0.23 42.67 -10.62
N LEU A 526 -0.21 41.46 -10.30
CA LEU A 526 -1.54 40.98 -10.68
C LEU A 526 -2.66 41.79 -10.00
N LEU A 527 -2.53 42.00 -8.69
CA LEU A 527 -3.54 42.72 -7.91
C LEU A 527 -3.60 44.18 -8.33
N GLY A 528 -2.45 44.83 -8.54
CA GLY A 528 -2.40 46.23 -8.95
C GLY A 528 -3.02 46.50 -10.31
N HIS A 529 -2.82 45.59 -11.28
CA HIS A 529 -3.53 45.68 -12.56
C HIS A 529 -5.04 45.56 -12.39
N LEU A 530 -5.52 44.60 -11.60
CA LEU A 530 -6.95 44.39 -11.38
C LEU A 530 -7.61 45.54 -10.61
N VAL A 531 -6.92 46.10 -9.60
CA VAL A 531 -7.34 47.30 -8.85
C VAL A 531 -7.48 48.48 -9.80
N ARG A 532 -6.46 48.73 -10.63
CA ARG A 532 -6.47 49.82 -11.62
C ARG A 532 -7.68 49.74 -12.55
N GLU A 533 -7.85 48.59 -13.20
CA GLU A 533 -8.90 48.41 -14.18
C GLU A 533 -10.30 48.46 -13.56
N SER A 534 -10.45 47.98 -12.33
CA SER A 534 -11.72 48.08 -11.58
C SER A 534 -12.07 49.54 -11.29
N MET A 535 -11.10 50.35 -10.86
CA MET A 535 -11.30 51.79 -10.63
C MET A 535 -11.58 52.54 -11.94
N ILE A 536 -10.91 52.22 -13.05
CA ILE A 536 -11.21 52.80 -14.36
C ILE A 536 -12.66 52.48 -14.78
N ALA A 537 -13.11 51.23 -14.64
CA ALA A 537 -14.47 50.82 -14.96
C ALA A 537 -15.53 51.49 -14.05
N ALA A 538 -15.24 51.61 -12.75
CA ALA A 538 -16.10 52.28 -11.79
C ALA A 538 -16.22 53.79 -12.11
N ARG A 539 -15.10 54.47 -12.41
CA ARG A 539 -15.09 55.89 -12.82
C ARG A 539 -15.85 56.12 -14.14
N ALA A 540 -15.70 55.22 -15.12
CA ALA A 540 -16.45 55.29 -16.37
C ALA A 540 -17.97 55.27 -16.15
N THR A 541 -18.44 54.48 -15.18
CA THR A 541 -19.87 54.40 -14.83
C THR A 541 -20.38 55.72 -14.28
N ILE A 542 -19.61 56.37 -13.41
CA ILE A 542 -19.93 57.70 -12.88
C ILE A 542 -19.93 58.74 -14.00
N GLY A 543 -18.89 58.78 -14.83
CA GLY A 543 -18.84 59.77 -15.89
C GLY A 543 -19.88 59.56 -16.97
N ARG A 544 -20.34 58.33 -17.23
CA ARG A 544 -21.52 58.10 -18.08
C ARG A 544 -22.77 58.77 -17.49
N ALA A 545 -22.98 58.67 -16.17
CA ALA A 545 -24.10 59.33 -15.50
C ALA A 545 -23.98 60.86 -15.54
N VAL A 546 -22.77 61.41 -15.45
CA VAL A 546 -22.51 62.84 -15.68
C VAL A 546 -22.90 63.24 -17.09
N LEU A 547 -22.44 62.50 -18.10
CA LEU A 547 -22.75 62.76 -19.51
C LEU A 547 -24.25 62.67 -19.80
N ASP A 548 -24.95 61.74 -19.16
CA ASP A 548 -26.42 61.65 -19.25
C ASP A 548 -27.08 62.90 -18.68
N THR A 549 -26.61 63.35 -17.51
CA THR A 549 -27.12 64.55 -16.85
C THR A 549 -26.88 65.80 -17.70
N GLU A 550 -25.68 65.95 -18.28
CA GLU A 550 -25.34 67.04 -19.20
C GLU A 550 -26.15 67.01 -20.49
N ALA A 551 -26.46 65.80 -20.99
CA ALA A 551 -27.35 65.59 -22.13
C ALA A 551 -28.84 65.72 -21.78
N THR A 552 -29.19 66.14 -20.54
CA THR A 552 -30.56 66.26 -20.03
C THR A 552 -31.36 64.94 -20.05
N MET A 553 -30.66 63.81 -19.98
CA MET A 553 -31.23 62.48 -19.89
C MET A 553 -31.31 62.03 -18.42
N ALA A 554 -32.30 61.19 -18.09
CA ALA A 554 -32.33 60.53 -16.78
C ALA A 554 -31.12 59.60 -16.64
N ILE A 555 -30.53 59.59 -15.44
CA ILE A 555 -29.47 58.64 -15.07
C ILE A 555 -30.08 57.25 -15.09
N ASP A 556 -29.48 56.37 -15.88
CA ASP A 556 -29.88 54.98 -15.98
C ASP A 556 -28.68 54.10 -15.57
N PRO A 557 -28.70 53.47 -14.38
CA PRO A 557 -27.64 52.55 -13.93
C PRO A 557 -27.42 51.37 -14.88
N ALA A 558 -28.44 51.10 -15.70
CA ALA A 558 -28.50 50.04 -16.70
C ALA A 558 -27.88 50.49 -18.04
N ARG A 559 -27.43 51.74 -18.18
CA ARG A 559 -26.96 52.24 -19.47
C ARG A 559 -25.63 51.61 -19.87
N ARG A 560 -25.57 51.14 -21.12
CA ARG A 560 -24.36 50.61 -21.74
C ARG A 560 -23.29 51.69 -21.91
N ILE A 561 -22.03 51.35 -21.67
CA ILE A 561 -20.88 52.21 -21.95
C ILE A 561 -20.11 51.61 -23.14
N PRO A 562 -20.26 52.17 -24.35
CA PRO A 562 -19.52 51.71 -25.53
C PRO A 562 -18.01 51.79 -25.29
N LEU A 563 -17.26 50.89 -25.93
CA LEU A 563 -15.81 50.72 -25.78
C LEU A 563 -15.00 51.52 -26.82
N ASP A 564 -15.46 52.72 -27.12
CA ASP A 564 -14.84 53.65 -28.08
C ASP A 564 -14.32 54.91 -27.39
N ASP A 565 -14.17 56.00 -28.13
CA ASP A 565 -13.81 57.30 -27.58
C ASP A 565 -14.76 57.75 -26.45
N ASP A 566 -16.02 57.29 -26.45
CA ASP A 566 -16.98 57.58 -25.39
C ASP A 566 -16.60 56.90 -24.07
N PHE A 567 -15.92 55.73 -24.09
CA PHE A 567 -15.42 55.11 -22.86
C PHE A 567 -14.36 55.99 -22.20
N ARG A 568 -13.37 56.43 -22.99
CA ARG A 568 -12.30 57.30 -22.49
C ARG A 568 -12.89 58.62 -21.98
N PHE A 569 -13.85 59.20 -22.70
CA PHE A 569 -14.52 60.42 -22.28
C PHE A 569 -15.30 60.22 -20.98
N ALA A 570 -16.04 59.12 -20.85
CA ALA A 570 -16.74 58.75 -19.63
C ALA A 570 -15.77 58.52 -18.45
N VAL A 571 -14.61 57.87 -18.65
CA VAL A 571 -13.59 57.74 -17.60
C VAL A 571 -13.12 59.12 -17.13
N MET A 572 -12.80 60.02 -18.05
CA MET A 572 -12.30 61.37 -17.72
C MET A 572 -13.34 62.25 -17.01
N ARG A 573 -14.64 61.97 -17.20
CA ARG A 573 -15.76 62.62 -16.50
C ARG A 573 -16.15 61.93 -15.18
N GLY A 574 -15.30 61.04 -14.66
CA GLY A 574 -15.48 60.35 -13.39
C GLY A 574 -14.56 60.88 -12.28
N THR A 575 -14.42 62.21 -12.15
CA THR A 575 -13.60 62.83 -11.09
C THR A 575 -14.25 62.68 -9.71
N GLU A 576 -13.54 62.98 -8.62
CA GLU A 576 -14.13 62.97 -7.27
C GLU A 576 -15.29 63.98 -7.13
N THR A 577 -15.19 65.11 -7.84
CA THR A 577 -16.27 66.12 -7.86
C THR A 577 -17.50 65.57 -8.60
N ASP A 578 -17.28 64.82 -9.68
CA ASP A 578 -18.35 64.19 -10.45
C ASP A 578 -19.10 63.12 -9.64
N VAL A 579 -18.39 62.32 -8.83
CA VAL A 579 -19.02 61.34 -7.92
C VAL A 579 -20.00 62.02 -6.97
N GLN A 580 -19.59 63.13 -6.36
CA GLN A 580 -20.45 63.91 -5.45
C GLN A 580 -21.64 64.54 -6.19
N ALA A 581 -21.41 65.06 -7.40
CA ALA A 581 -22.45 65.67 -8.22
C ALA A 581 -23.52 64.64 -8.65
N VAL A 582 -23.10 63.46 -9.11
CA VAL A 582 -24.01 62.36 -9.50
C VAL A 582 -24.85 61.90 -8.31
N SER A 583 -24.24 61.76 -7.13
CA SER A 583 -24.93 61.37 -5.90
C SER A 583 -26.09 62.32 -5.55
N ALA A 584 -25.89 63.63 -5.71
CA ALA A 584 -26.89 64.64 -5.38
C ALA A 584 -28.01 64.81 -6.44
N THR A 585 -27.91 64.13 -7.58
CA THR A 585 -28.79 64.39 -8.75
C THR A 585 -30.10 63.61 -8.70
N SER A 586 -30.08 62.33 -8.31
CA SER A 586 -31.24 61.43 -8.30
C SER A 586 -30.99 60.19 -7.43
N PRO A 587 -32.02 59.43 -7.01
CA PRO A 587 -31.84 58.15 -6.31
C PRO A 587 -30.97 57.15 -7.08
N GLU A 588 -31.09 57.12 -8.41
CA GLU A 588 -30.27 56.30 -9.29
C GLU A 588 -28.80 56.75 -9.29
N GLY A 589 -28.58 58.08 -9.26
CA GLY A 589 -27.26 58.67 -9.10
C GLY A 589 -26.63 58.37 -7.73
N GLU A 590 -27.40 58.47 -6.66
CA GLU A 590 -26.98 58.06 -5.31
C GLU A 590 -26.59 56.58 -5.27
N LEU A 591 -27.35 55.71 -5.93
CA LEU A 591 -27.05 54.28 -6.05
C LEU A 591 -25.72 54.03 -6.78
N LEU A 592 -25.44 54.74 -7.89
CA LEU A 592 -24.19 54.62 -8.62
C LEU A 592 -22.99 55.14 -7.81
N ALA A 593 -23.13 56.28 -7.13
CA ALA A 593 -22.09 56.81 -6.26
C ALA A 593 -21.80 55.88 -5.08
N ASN A 594 -22.83 55.30 -4.46
CA ASN A 594 -22.66 54.30 -3.41
C ASN A 594 -22.00 53.02 -3.91
N ALA A 595 -22.32 52.57 -5.13
CA ALA A 595 -21.66 51.40 -5.75
C ALA A 595 -20.16 51.66 -6.03
N PHE A 596 -19.81 52.87 -6.50
CA PHE A 596 -18.43 53.32 -6.65
C PHE A 596 -17.71 53.29 -5.29
N GLU A 597 -18.30 53.91 -4.26
CA GLU A 597 -17.73 53.95 -2.91
C GLU A 597 -17.57 52.56 -2.28
N HIS A 598 -18.50 51.65 -2.55
CA HIS A 598 -18.45 50.28 -2.06
C HIS A 598 -17.32 49.48 -2.70
N THR A 599 -17.20 49.53 -4.03
CA THR A 599 -16.08 48.93 -4.80
C THR A 599 -14.75 49.42 -4.25
N ARG A 600 -14.66 50.74 -4.10
CA ARG A 600 -13.51 51.48 -3.61
C ARG A 600 -13.08 51.05 -2.20
N LYS A 601 -14.03 50.94 -1.26
CA LYS A 601 -13.79 50.43 0.10
C LYS A 601 -13.38 48.96 0.11
N ALA A 602 -14.00 48.13 -0.73
CA ALA A 602 -13.65 46.72 -0.82
C ALA A 602 -12.21 46.52 -1.34
N LEU A 603 -11.81 47.28 -2.37
CA LEU A 603 -10.42 47.27 -2.86
C LEU A 603 -9.45 47.79 -1.79
N HIS A 604 -9.79 48.86 -1.07
CA HIS A 604 -8.97 49.35 0.04
C HIS A 604 -8.72 48.27 1.09
N ARG A 605 -9.79 47.59 1.51
CA ARG A 605 -9.70 46.48 2.47
C ARG A 605 -8.90 45.30 1.93
N LEU A 606 -9.03 44.99 0.64
CA LEU A 606 -8.25 43.95 -0.02
C LEU A 606 -6.75 44.27 -0.02
N VAL A 607 -6.38 45.55 -0.21
CA VAL A 607 -4.98 46.02 -0.13
C VAL A 607 -4.44 45.92 1.30
N GLU A 608 -5.23 46.28 2.32
CA GLU A 608 -4.85 46.09 3.74
C GLU A 608 -4.58 44.61 4.05
N LEU A 609 -5.45 43.72 3.58
CA LEU A 609 -5.27 42.27 3.74
C LEU A 609 -4.03 41.78 2.98
N PHE A 610 -3.74 42.37 1.81
CA PHE A 610 -2.55 42.04 1.02
C PHE A 610 -1.26 42.48 1.71
N GLU A 611 -1.28 43.59 2.45
CA GLU A 611 -0.16 44.02 3.29
C GLU A 611 0.11 43.04 4.44
N GLN A 612 -0.95 42.44 5.00
CA GLN A 612 -0.86 41.47 6.10
C GLN A 612 -0.40 40.08 5.62
N ASP A 613 -1.02 39.55 4.57
CA ASP A 613 -0.72 38.22 4.02
C ASP A 613 -0.93 38.20 2.49
N ARG A 614 0.16 38.45 1.77
CA ARG A 614 0.19 38.51 0.30
C ARG A 614 -0.25 37.21 -0.34
N ASP A 615 0.23 36.07 0.15
CA ASP A 615 -0.01 34.77 -0.48
C ASP A 615 -1.47 34.38 -0.36
N ARG A 616 -2.09 34.62 0.81
CA ARG A 616 -3.51 34.39 1.04
C ARG A 616 -4.39 35.23 0.13
N VAL A 617 -4.13 36.53 0.01
CA VAL A 617 -4.90 37.40 -0.88
C VAL A 617 -4.72 37.00 -2.34
N LEU A 618 -3.50 36.66 -2.76
CA LEU A 618 -3.26 36.18 -4.12
C LEU A 618 -4.00 34.86 -4.41
N ARG A 619 -4.09 33.93 -3.44
CA ARG A 619 -4.93 32.71 -3.58
C ARG A 619 -6.41 33.08 -3.77
N ALA A 620 -6.94 34.02 -2.99
CA ALA A 620 -8.33 34.45 -3.09
C ALA A 620 -8.63 35.19 -4.41
N VAL A 621 -7.73 36.08 -4.85
CA VAL A 621 -7.82 36.78 -6.13
C VAL A 621 -7.80 35.78 -7.28
N LYS A 622 -6.87 34.82 -7.29
CA LYS A 622 -6.82 33.79 -8.33
C LYS A 622 -8.09 32.91 -8.34
N ALA A 623 -8.64 32.54 -7.18
CA ALA A 623 -9.91 31.82 -7.11
C ALA A 623 -11.09 32.66 -7.64
N THR A 624 -11.05 33.98 -7.42
CA THR A 624 -12.03 34.94 -7.96
C THR A 624 -11.94 34.99 -9.49
N LEU A 625 -10.72 35.00 -10.03
CA LEU A 625 -10.48 34.94 -11.48
C LEU A 625 -10.95 33.61 -12.08
N ASP A 626 -10.71 32.47 -11.41
CA ASP A 626 -11.21 31.16 -11.86
C ASP A 626 -12.74 31.15 -11.91
N THR A 627 -13.39 31.67 -10.87
CA THR A 627 -14.86 31.80 -10.77
C THR A 627 -15.44 32.72 -11.83
N ALA A 628 -14.71 33.78 -12.18
CA ALA A 628 -15.11 34.67 -13.25
C ALA A 628 -15.04 33.98 -14.63
N SER A 629 -14.16 32.99 -14.78
CA SER A 629 -13.72 32.55 -16.12
C SER A 629 -14.17 31.15 -16.51
N PHE A 630 -14.12 30.17 -15.61
CA PHE A 630 -14.48 28.78 -15.93
C PHE A 630 -15.09 27.98 -14.76
N ARG A 631 -14.99 28.44 -13.50
CA ARG A 631 -15.59 27.77 -12.33
C ARG A 631 -17.04 28.21 -12.10
N VAL A 632 -17.96 27.30 -12.38
CA VAL A 632 -19.40 27.48 -12.13
C VAL A 632 -19.82 27.11 -10.71
N ASP A 633 -19.04 26.26 -10.03
CA ASP A 633 -19.42 25.67 -8.75
C ASP A 633 -19.77 26.70 -7.65
N PRO A 634 -19.06 27.83 -7.47
CA PRO A 634 -19.39 28.78 -6.40
C PRO A 634 -20.78 29.42 -6.56
N TRP A 635 -21.26 29.55 -7.80
CA TRP A 635 -22.59 30.12 -8.10
C TRP A 635 -23.72 29.20 -7.63
N LEU A 636 -23.54 27.89 -7.77
CA LEU A 636 -24.51 26.88 -7.33
C LEU A 636 -24.42 26.66 -5.82
N THR A 637 -23.21 26.48 -5.28
CA THR A 637 -23.01 26.24 -3.85
C THR A 637 -23.43 27.43 -3.00
N GLY A 638 -23.36 28.67 -3.51
CA GLY A 638 -23.83 29.86 -2.81
C GLY A 638 -25.34 29.85 -2.54
N VAL A 639 -26.13 29.34 -3.49
CA VAL A 639 -27.59 29.16 -3.34
C VAL A 639 -27.89 28.10 -2.28
N ALA A 640 -27.19 26.96 -2.33
CA ALA A 640 -27.35 25.89 -1.34
C ALA A 640 -26.89 26.32 0.07
N ALA A 641 -25.76 27.03 0.17
CA ALA A 641 -25.23 27.53 1.44
C ALA A 641 -26.19 28.47 2.16
N ARG A 642 -26.86 29.38 1.44
CA ARG A 642 -27.89 30.26 2.03
C ARG A 642 -29.02 29.44 2.66
N ARG A 643 -29.45 28.35 2.00
CA ARG A 643 -30.49 27.49 2.55
C ARG A 643 -30.00 26.71 3.77
N VAL A 644 -28.75 26.24 3.78
CA VAL A 644 -28.13 25.64 4.98
C VAL A 644 -28.15 26.62 6.15
N GLU A 645 -27.66 27.85 5.95
CA GLU A 645 -27.62 28.89 6.99
C GLU A 645 -29.00 29.17 7.58
N ARG A 646 -30.00 29.35 6.70
CA ARG A 646 -31.38 29.59 7.13
C ARG A 646 -31.96 28.42 7.92
N LEU A 647 -31.76 27.18 7.45
CA LEU A 647 -32.27 25.99 8.14
C LEU A 647 -31.61 25.81 9.51
N ALA A 648 -30.31 26.10 9.62
CA ALA A 648 -29.61 26.13 10.91
C ALA A 648 -30.16 27.23 11.83
N GLU A 649 -30.47 28.42 11.32
CA GLU A 649 -31.07 29.52 12.10
C GLU A 649 -32.47 29.18 12.64
N PHE A 650 -33.25 28.40 11.89
CA PHE A 650 -34.55 27.91 12.34
C PHE A 650 -34.47 26.64 13.22
N GLY A 651 -33.26 26.13 13.51
CA GLY A 651 -33.07 24.94 14.33
C GLY A 651 -33.56 23.65 13.65
N ALA A 652 -33.48 23.57 12.31
CA ALA A 652 -33.74 22.33 11.60
C ALA A 652 -32.68 21.27 11.99
N PRO A 653 -33.05 20.00 12.18
CA PRO A 653 -32.09 18.95 12.52
C PRO A 653 -31.17 18.62 11.35
N PHE A 654 -29.91 18.29 11.67
CA PHE A 654 -28.88 17.88 10.72
C PHE A 654 -28.56 16.41 10.96
N LEU A 655 -29.04 15.53 10.08
CA LEU A 655 -29.01 14.09 10.30
C LEU A 655 -27.91 13.44 9.47
N LEU A 656 -27.18 12.49 10.07
CA LEU A 656 -26.11 11.76 9.40
C LEU A 656 -26.68 10.82 8.34
N GLY A 657 -26.11 10.90 7.14
CA GLY A 657 -26.35 9.98 6.05
C GLY A 657 -25.04 9.54 5.42
N ALA A 658 -25.13 8.80 4.31
CA ALA A 658 -23.97 8.33 3.58
C ALA A 658 -24.19 8.37 2.08
N TYR A 659 -23.11 8.54 1.32
CA TYR A 659 -23.15 8.54 -0.13
C TYR A 659 -21.85 8.02 -0.76
N GLY A 660 -21.95 7.44 -1.95
CA GLY A 660 -20.81 7.11 -2.79
C GLY A 660 -21.24 6.92 -4.23
N TRP A 661 -20.32 7.05 -5.18
CA TRP A 661 -20.60 6.72 -6.57
C TRP A 661 -19.40 6.08 -7.27
N VAL A 662 -19.67 5.36 -8.35
CA VAL A 662 -18.67 4.82 -9.28
C VAL A 662 -19.03 5.24 -10.69
N ASP A 663 -18.09 5.88 -11.37
CA ASP A 663 -18.19 6.30 -12.77
C ASP A 663 -17.98 5.12 -13.73
N HIS A 664 -18.89 4.94 -14.69
CA HIS A 664 -18.87 3.94 -15.77
C HIS A 664 -18.35 2.55 -15.36
N PRO A 665 -18.92 1.90 -14.32
CA PRO A 665 -18.53 0.53 -13.99
C PRO A 665 -18.89 -0.40 -15.16
N HIS A 666 -17.89 -1.11 -15.70
CA HIS A 666 -18.07 -2.06 -16.81
C HIS A 666 -17.21 -3.32 -16.63
N PRO A 667 -17.58 -4.44 -17.27
CA PRO A 667 -16.80 -5.67 -17.23
C PRO A 667 -15.40 -5.51 -17.86
N TRP A 668 -14.40 -6.17 -17.27
CA TRP A 668 -13.05 -6.22 -17.83
C TRP A 668 -13.03 -6.95 -19.18
N ARG A 669 -12.32 -6.38 -20.17
CA ARG A 669 -12.12 -6.97 -21.50
C ARG A 669 -10.64 -6.88 -21.90
N PRO A 670 -10.02 -7.97 -22.40
CA PRO A 670 -8.64 -7.95 -22.86
C PRO A 670 -8.43 -6.90 -23.96
N GLY A 671 -7.44 -6.01 -23.80
CA GLY A 671 -7.07 -5.00 -24.79
C GLY A 671 -7.77 -3.64 -24.65
N GLU A 672 -8.69 -3.47 -23.69
CA GLU A 672 -9.27 -2.16 -23.37
C GLU A 672 -8.43 -1.42 -22.31
N PRO A 673 -7.95 -0.19 -22.57
CA PRO A 673 -6.97 0.50 -21.72
C PRO A 673 -7.49 0.95 -20.34
N GLN A 674 -8.80 0.86 -20.08
CA GLN A 674 -9.44 1.43 -18.88
C GLN A 674 -9.81 0.39 -17.80
N THR A 675 -9.51 -0.91 -18.01
CA THR A 675 -9.90 -1.96 -17.06
C THR A 675 -8.70 -2.66 -16.45
N LEU A 676 -8.64 -2.67 -15.11
CA LEU A 676 -7.61 -3.42 -14.36
C LEU A 676 -7.84 -4.91 -14.56
N ALA A 677 -6.82 -5.62 -15.07
CA ALA A 677 -6.90 -7.07 -15.26
C ALA A 677 -6.99 -7.77 -13.90
N PRO A 678 -7.83 -8.82 -13.76
CA PRO A 678 -7.80 -9.68 -12.58
C PRO A 678 -6.53 -10.56 -12.56
N GLY A 679 -5.38 -9.96 -12.23
CA GLY A 679 -4.08 -10.61 -11.95
C GLY A 679 -3.38 -11.31 -13.12
N PRO A 680 -2.15 -11.84 -12.94
CA PRO A 680 -1.03 -11.48 -12.05
C PRO A 680 -0.09 -10.43 -12.62
N THR A 681 -0.49 -9.74 -13.69
CA THR A 681 0.20 -8.54 -14.16
C THR A 681 -0.84 -7.53 -14.62
N ALA A 682 -0.42 -6.27 -14.64
CA ALA A 682 -1.26 -5.07 -14.77
C ALA A 682 -2.60 -5.17 -14.00
N ALA A 683 -2.56 -5.57 -12.72
CA ALA A 683 -3.26 -4.92 -11.60
C ALA A 683 -3.65 -5.78 -10.37
N GLY A 684 -3.66 -7.12 -10.37
CA GLY A 684 -4.30 -7.80 -9.23
C GLY A 684 -4.00 -9.28 -8.94
N LEU A 685 -2.96 -9.51 -8.11
CA LEU A 685 -2.53 -10.77 -7.44
C LEU A 685 -1.39 -11.53 -8.14
N LEU A 686 -0.19 -11.45 -7.57
CA LEU A 686 0.96 -12.27 -7.93
C LEU A 686 1.12 -13.41 -6.91
N HIS A 687 0.88 -14.63 -7.36
CA HIS A 687 1.04 -15.81 -6.54
C HIS A 687 2.53 -16.13 -6.38
N ALA A 688 2.98 -16.20 -5.14
CA ALA A 688 4.36 -16.48 -4.76
C ALA A 688 4.44 -17.83 -4.04
N PRO A 689 5.49 -18.63 -4.28
CA PRO A 689 5.63 -19.92 -3.61
C PRO A 689 5.94 -19.81 -2.12
N SER A 690 6.40 -18.65 -1.65
CA SER A 690 6.74 -18.40 -0.25
C SER A 690 6.49 -16.96 0.17
N TYR A 691 6.51 -16.72 1.48
CA TYR A 691 6.32 -15.39 2.04
C TYR A 691 7.43 -14.41 1.65
N ALA A 692 8.70 -14.86 1.65
CA ALA A 692 9.82 -14.05 1.20
C ALA A 692 9.66 -13.64 -0.28
N GLN A 693 9.26 -14.59 -1.14
CA GLN A 693 9.00 -14.30 -2.55
C GLN A 693 7.79 -13.38 -2.76
N ALA A 694 6.76 -13.49 -1.91
CA ALA A 694 5.63 -12.55 -1.92
C ALA A 694 6.07 -11.13 -1.56
N GLN A 695 6.93 -10.96 -0.56
CA GLN A 695 7.48 -9.65 -0.19
C GLN A 695 8.34 -9.05 -1.31
N VAL A 696 9.22 -9.85 -1.92
CA VAL A 696 10.04 -9.42 -3.06
C VAL A 696 9.17 -8.93 -4.20
N ALA A 697 8.15 -9.71 -4.57
CA ALA A 697 7.20 -9.33 -5.60
C ALA A 697 6.43 -8.04 -5.24
N ALA A 698 6.04 -7.87 -3.98
CA ALA A 698 5.36 -6.65 -3.52
C ALA A 698 6.26 -5.41 -3.61
N VAL A 699 7.53 -5.52 -3.20
CA VAL A 699 8.52 -4.43 -3.23
C VAL A 699 8.87 -4.04 -4.67
N LEU A 700 9.18 -5.02 -5.53
CA LEU A 700 9.50 -4.75 -6.94
C LEU A 700 8.30 -4.15 -7.68
N ARG A 701 7.08 -4.64 -7.40
CA ARG A 701 5.85 -4.05 -7.92
C ARG A 701 5.68 -2.59 -7.51
N ASP A 702 5.88 -2.28 -6.23
CA ASP A 702 5.72 -0.91 -5.70
C ASP A 702 6.80 0.03 -6.29
N ALA A 703 8.02 -0.45 -6.50
CA ALA A 703 9.07 0.28 -7.19
C ALA A 703 8.69 0.58 -8.66
N ALA A 704 8.13 -0.40 -9.38
CA ALA A 704 7.65 -0.24 -10.75
C ALA A 704 6.51 0.77 -10.88
N LEU A 705 5.57 0.77 -9.93
CA LEU A 705 4.46 1.73 -9.91
C LEU A 705 4.93 3.16 -9.61
N ARG A 706 5.93 3.34 -8.73
CA ARG A 706 6.43 4.67 -8.36
C ARG A 706 7.40 5.28 -9.37
N THR A 707 8.05 4.44 -10.17
CA THR A 707 9.20 4.84 -11.01
C THR A 707 8.98 4.42 -12.47
N SER A 708 7.73 4.56 -12.96
CA SER A 708 7.28 4.05 -14.26
C SER A 708 7.93 4.73 -15.46
N ASP A 709 8.49 5.93 -15.30
CA ASP A 709 9.03 6.75 -16.41
C ASP A 709 10.29 6.16 -17.06
N GLU A 710 10.98 5.23 -16.40
CA GLU A 710 12.26 4.67 -16.89
C GLU A 710 12.21 3.17 -17.25
N GLY A 711 11.07 2.49 -17.06
CA GLY A 711 10.94 1.04 -17.36
C GLY A 711 11.84 0.09 -16.55
N ARG A 712 12.74 0.64 -15.71
CA ARG A 712 13.79 -0.07 -14.97
C ARG A 712 13.32 -1.20 -14.06
N TRP A 713 12.07 -1.15 -13.63
CA TRP A 713 11.46 -2.11 -12.70
C TRP A 713 10.36 -2.94 -13.37
N ASP A 714 10.21 -2.84 -14.69
CA ASP A 714 9.25 -3.63 -15.48
C ASP A 714 9.80 -5.04 -15.73
N ILE A 715 9.81 -5.84 -14.66
CA ILE A 715 10.41 -7.17 -14.65
C ILE A 715 9.40 -8.20 -15.16
N ASN A 716 9.69 -8.81 -16.32
CA ASN A 716 8.86 -9.86 -16.91
C ASN A 716 9.63 -11.17 -17.11
N LEU A 717 9.61 -11.97 -16.04
CA LEU A 717 10.27 -13.28 -15.98
C LEU A 717 9.33 -14.40 -16.44
N THR A 718 9.59 -14.96 -17.62
CA THR A 718 8.92 -16.18 -18.09
C THR A 718 9.84 -17.39 -17.92
N SER A 719 9.26 -18.60 -17.81
CA SER A 719 10.05 -19.83 -17.68
C SER A 719 10.98 -20.12 -18.87
N ALA A 720 10.71 -19.55 -20.06
CA ALA A 720 11.62 -19.62 -21.20
C ALA A 720 12.84 -18.73 -20.96
N ARG A 721 12.60 -17.43 -20.73
CA ARG A 721 13.64 -16.43 -20.47
C ARG A 721 14.56 -16.81 -19.30
N VAL A 722 13.98 -17.29 -18.20
CA VAL A 722 14.74 -17.71 -17.01
C VAL A 722 15.68 -18.87 -17.32
N ARG A 723 15.26 -19.85 -18.14
CA ARG A 723 16.14 -20.97 -18.51
C ARG A 723 17.33 -20.51 -19.34
N ASP A 724 17.09 -19.62 -20.30
CA ASP A 724 18.14 -19.10 -21.18
C ASP A 724 19.15 -18.24 -20.38
N ALA A 725 18.65 -17.42 -19.44
CA ALA A 725 19.49 -16.62 -18.54
C ALA A 725 20.28 -17.48 -17.53
N ILE A 726 19.73 -18.61 -17.07
CA ILE A 726 20.46 -19.53 -16.20
C ILE A 726 21.69 -20.09 -16.91
N GLU A 727 21.61 -20.47 -18.19
CA GLU A 727 22.77 -20.96 -18.93
C GLU A 727 23.91 -19.92 -19.00
N LEU A 728 23.56 -18.65 -19.19
CA LEU A 728 24.52 -17.54 -19.13
C LEU A 728 25.12 -17.42 -17.72
N SER A 729 24.30 -17.47 -16.67
CA SER A 729 24.73 -17.37 -15.27
C SER A 729 25.69 -18.48 -14.84
N GLU A 730 25.49 -19.71 -15.35
CA GLU A 730 26.35 -20.86 -15.06
C GLU A 730 27.79 -20.61 -15.56
N ARG A 731 27.92 -20.04 -16.76
CA ARG A 731 29.23 -19.70 -17.34
C ARG A 731 29.90 -18.57 -16.55
N VAL A 732 29.13 -17.56 -16.14
CA VAL A 732 29.64 -16.48 -15.28
C VAL A 732 30.10 -17.00 -13.92
N ARG A 733 29.36 -17.96 -13.34
CA ARG A 733 29.72 -18.60 -12.07
C ARG A 733 31.02 -19.41 -12.16
N LEU A 734 31.37 -19.92 -13.34
CA LEU A 734 32.66 -20.58 -13.60
C LEU A 734 33.82 -19.59 -13.83
N GLY A 735 33.59 -18.28 -13.67
CA GLY A 735 34.60 -17.23 -13.75
C GLY A 735 34.75 -16.60 -15.15
N VAL A 736 33.82 -16.85 -16.07
CA VAL A 736 33.80 -16.19 -17.39
C VAL A 736 33.15 -14.82 -17.27
N HIS A 737 33.72 -13.78 -17.89
CA HIS A 737 33.10 -12.45 -17.86
C HIS A 737 31.73 -12.48 -18.59
N PRO A 738 30.68 -11.77 -18.12
CA PRO A 738 29.35 -11.80 -18.74
C PRO A 738 29.35 -11.52 -20.26
N PHE A 739 30.16 -10.56 -20.70
CA PHE A 739 30.27 -10.22 -22.13
C PHE A 739 31.00 -11.30 -22.96
N GLU A 740 31.90 -12.06 -22.33
CA GLU A 740 32.57 -13.20 -22.97
C GLU A 740 31.63 -14.41 -23.03
N ALA A 741 30.85 -14.65 -21.98
CA ALA A 741 29.83 -15.70 -21.96
C ALA A 741 28.74 -15.44 -23.02
N LEU A 742 28.34 -14.18 -23.19
CA LEU A 742 27.45 -13.73 -24.26
C LEU A 742 28.10 -13.88 -25.64
N GLY A 743 29.38 -13.53 -25.76
CA GLY A 743 30.18 -13.71 -26.97
C GLY A 743 30.24 -15.16 -27.44
N LEU A 744 30.32 -16.12 -26.51
CA LEU A 744 30.29 -17.55 -26.86
C LEU A 744 28.95 -17.97 -27.48
N GLN A 745 27.83 -17.37 -27.03
CA GLN A 745 26.51 -17.62 -27.62
C GLN A 745 26.41 -16.96 -29.00
N VAL A 746 26.91 -15.73 -29.15
CA VAL A 746 26.99 -15.03 -30.44
C VAL A 746 27.79 -15.85 -31.46
N GLU A 747 28.93 -16.41 -31.07
CA GLU A 747 29.76 -17.24 -31.95
C GLU A 747 29.11 -18.58 -32.28
N ALA A 748 28.38 -19.19 -31.33
CA ALA A 748 27.61 -20.40 -31.57
C ALA A 748 26.48 -20.16 -32.58
N ILE A 749 25.78 -19.02 -32.49
CA ILE A 749 24.76 -18.60 -33.45
C ILE A 749 25.38 -18.29 -34.82
N ALA A 750 26.57 -17.70 -34.85
CA ALA A 750 27.29 -17.44 -36.10
C ALA A 750 27.60 -18.73 -36.85
N GLY A 751 28.08 -19.77 -36.15
CA GLY A 751 28.30 -21.13 -36.66
C GLY A 751 29.38 -21.30 -37.74
N ASP A 752 29.65 -20.25 -38.52
CA ASP A 752 30.65 -20.18 -39.58
C ASP A 752 32.01 -19.71 -39.02
N PRO A 753 33.08 -20.52 -39.15
CA PRO A 753 34.42 -20.18 -38.69
C PRO A 753 35.00 -18.88 -39.27
N ASP A 754 34.60 -18.46 -40.47
CA ASP A 754 35.06 -17.21 -41.08
C ASP A 754 34.35 -15.99 -40.48
N VAL A 755 33.04 -16.10 -40.21
CA VAL A 755 32.24 -15.06 -39.55
C VAL A 755 32.68 -14.88 -38.09
N VAL A 756 32.92 -15.98 -37.36
CA VAL A 756 33.44 -15.93 -35.99
C VAL A 756 34.80 -15.22 -35.93
N ARG A 757 35.71 -15.49 -36.88
CA ARG A 757 37.00 -14.78 -36.97
C ARG A 757 36.83 -13.29 -37.25
N LEU A 758 35.85 -12.91 -38.06
CA LEU A 758 35.54 -11.51 -38.34
C LEU A 758 35.01 -10.79 -37.09
N LEU A 759 34.08 -11.41 -36.36
CA LEU A 759 33.49 -10.86 -35.14
C LEU A 759 34.53 -10.69 -34.03
N ARG A 760 35.37 -11.71 -33.78
CA ARG A 760 36.47 -11.63 -32.80
C ARG A 760 37.47 -10.51 -33.10
N LYS A 761 37.68 -10.19 -34.38
CA LYS A 761 38.58 -9.12 -34.83
C LYS A 761 37.94 -7.73 -34.72
N ALA A 762 36.65 -7.63 -35.05
CA ALA A 762 35.92 -6.37 -35.02
C ALA A 762 35.51 -5.96 -33.59
N PHE A 763 35.25 -6.93 -32.72
CA PHE A 763 34.75 -6.74 -31.35
C PHE A 763 35.57 -7.58 -30.35
N PRO A 764 36.81 -7.18 -30.02
CA PRO A 764 37.64 -7.90 -29.05
C PRO A 764 37.18 -7.65 -27.60
N THR A 765 37.16 -8.69 -26.75
CA THR A 765 36.80 -8.61 -25.31
C THR A 765 37.82 -7.86 -24.45
N THR A 766 39.04 -7.67 -24.92
CA THR A 766 40.06 -6.84 -24.28
C THR A 766 40.59 -5.86 -25.32
N PRO A 767 40.54 -4.54 -25.08
CA PRO A 767 41.20 -3.59 -25.97
C PRO A 767 42.70 -3.91 -25.98
N ASP A 768 43.30 -4.02 -27.17
CA ASP A 768 44.72 -4.34 -27.37
C ASP A 768 45.71 -3.30 -26.73
N ASP A 769 45.22 -2.28 -25.99
CA ASP A 769 45.97 -1.07 -25.58
C ASP A 769 46.12 -0.82 -24.06
N LEU A 770 46.03 -1.83 -23.18
CA LEU A 770 46.56 -1.69 -21.80
C LEU A 770 48.05 -2.07 -21.75
N VAL A 771 48.88 -1.20 -22.32
CA VAL A 771 50.34 -1.19 -22.10
C VAL A 771 50.64 -0.44 -20.80
N ALA A 772 50.71 -1.17 -19.69
CA ALA A 772 51.39 -0.72 -18.49
C ALA A 772 52.43 -1.76 -18.08
N GLY A 773 53.66 -1.61 -18.56
CA GLY A 773 54.81 -2.32 -18.01
C GLY A 773 55.37 -3.50 -18.82
N GLY A 774 55.70 -3.29 -20.10
CA GLY A 774 56.95 -3.80 -20.70
C GLY A 774 57.25 -5.32 -20.74
N ALA A 775 56.32 -6.22 -20.43
CA ALA A 775 56.49 -7.66 -20.60
C ALA A 775 55.44 -8.21 -21.56
N THR A 776 55.88 -8.63 -22.74
CA THR A 776 55.07 -9.41 -23.69
C THR A 776 54.82 -10.79 -23.09
N VAL A 777 53.63 -11.00 -22.54
CA VAL A 777 53.11 -12.36 -22.33
C VAL A 777 52.69 -12.86 -23.73
N PRO A 778 53.19 -14.02 -24.19
CA PRO A 778 52.75 -14.57 -25.46
C PRO A 778 51.24 -14.80 -25.43
N ASN A 779 50.53 -14.09 -26.30
CA ASN A 779 49.13 -14.35 -26.65
C ASN A 779 48.98 -15.83 -27.00
N ASP A 780 48.16 -16.56 -26.24
CA ASP A 780 47.66 -17.86 -26.68
C ASP A 780 46.51 -17.62 -27.68
N PRO A 781 46.69 -17.92 -28.98
CA PRO A 781 45.66 -17.71 -30.00
C PRO A 781 44.46 -18.66 -29.88
N THR A 782 44.44 -19.58 -28.89
CA THR A 782 43.40 -20.60 -28.75
C THR A 782 42.20 -20.20 -27.89
N ARG A 783 42.17 -19.01 -27.28
CA ARG A 783 41.06 -18.54 -26.41
C ARG A 783 40.71 -17.06 -26.55
N ARG A 784 40.28 -16.61 -27.73
CA ARG A 784 39.66 -15.28 -27.87
C ARG A 784 38.24 -15.44 -28.37
N VAL A 785 37.26 -15.05 -27.56
CA VAL A 785 35.85 -14.92 -27.92
C VAL A 785 35.58 -13.45 -28.24
N CYS A 786 34.60 -13.13 -29.09
CA CYS A 786 34.17 -11.75 -29.31
C CYS A 786 33.45 -11.15 -28.08
N ASP A 787 33.45 -9.83 -27.95
CA ASP A 787 32.63 -9.14 -26.96
C ASP A 787 31.15 -9.21 -27.39
N GLY A 788 30.35 -10.01 -26.69
CA GLY A 788 28.95 -10.22 -27.04
C GLY A 788 28.10 -8.96 -26.93
N LEU A 789 28.37 -8.08 -25.96
CA LEU A 789 27.59 -6.85 -25.78
C LEU A 789 27.87 -5.86 -26.92
N ALA A 790 29.14 -5.68 -27.28
CA ALA A 790 29.53 -4.83 -28.39
C ALA A 790 28.95 -5.33 -29.73
N VAL A 791 28.84 -6.64 -29.92
CA VAL A 791 28.17 -7.23 -31.11
C VAL A 791 26.67 -6.93 -31.11
N LEU A 792 25.98 -7.05 -29.97
CA LEU A 792 24.54 -6.74 -29.87
C LEU A 792 24.26 -5.24 -30.07
N GLU A 793 25.10 -4.35 -29.54
CA GLU A 793 25.02 -2.90 -29.81
C GLU A 793 25.21 -2.59 -31.30
N ALA A 794 26.20 -3.23 -31.94
CA ALA A 794 26.42 -3.06 -33.37
C ALA A 794 25.30 -3.66 -34.24
N ALA A 795 24.69 -4.77 -33.81
CA ALA A 795 23.53 -5.36 -34.45
C ALA A 795 22.31 -4.42 -34.37
N ARG A 796 22.03 -3.83 -33.20
CA ARG A 796 20.97 -2.82 -33.00
C ARG A 796 21.18 -1.57 -33.85
N ALA A 797 22.41 -1.10 -33.94
CA ALA A 797 22.79 0.06 -34.75
C ALA A 797 22.90 -0.24 -36.25
N MET A 798 22.76 -1.51 -36.66
CA MET A 798 22.97 -1.98 -38.04
C MET A 798 24.37 -1.63 -38.59
N THR A 799 25.39 -1.69 -37.73
CA THR A 799 26.79 -1.32 -38.03
C THR A 799 27.74 -2.52 -38.05
N LEU A 800 27.22 -3.75 -38.16
CA LEU A 800 28.02 -4.97 -38.25
C LEU A 800 29.00 -4.93 -39.44
N PRO A 801 30.22 -5.50 -39.29
CA PRO A 801 31.26 -5.45 -40.31
C PRO A 801 30.86 -6.19 -41.60
N ALA A 802 31.35 -5.69 -42.74
CA ALA A 802 31.13 -6.31 -44.04
C ALA A 802 31.68 -7.74 -44.08
N GLY A 803 30.83 -8.72 -44.42
CA GLY A 803 31.14 -10.15 -44.40
C GLY A 803 30.33 -10.97 -43.39
N VAL A 804 29.59 -10.31 -42.48
CA VAL A 804 28.56 -10.95 -41.64
C VAL A 804 27.27 -11.14 -42.46
N PRO A 805 26.56 -12.28 -42.35
CA PRO A 805 25.29 -12.51 -43.02
C PRO A 805 24.24 -11.44 -42.70
N ALA A 806 23.43 -11.05 -43.69
CA ALA A 806 22.43 -9.98 -43.53
C ALA A 806 21.32 -10.32 -42.53
N ASP A 807 21.04 -11.61 -42.30
CA ASP A 807 20.07 -12.11 -41.33
C ASP A 807 20.66 -12.31 -39.92
N PHE A 808 21.95 -12.04 -39.72
CA PHE A 808 22.62 -12.29 -38.45
C PHE A 808 22.10 -11.41 -37.31
N ALA A 809 21.77 -10.15 -37.59
CA ALA A 809 21.20 -9.23 -36.60
C ALA A 809 19.87 -9.76 -36.03
N GLU A 810 19.00 -10.33 -36.86
CA GLU A 810 17.75 -10.96 -36.43
C GLU A 810 18.00 -12.22 -35.59
N LYS A 811 19.05 -12.98 -35.90
CA LYS A 811 19.40 -14.22 -35.17
C LYS A 811 19.97 -13.96 -33.77
N VAL A 812 20.70 -12.85 -33.57
CA VAL A 812 21.29 -12.51 -32.26
C VAL A 812 20.37 -11.65 -31.40
N ALA A 813 19.34 -11.02 -31.97
CA ALA A 813 18.38 -10.18 -31.24
C ALA A 813 17.76 -10.86 -30.00
N PRO A 814 17.44 -12.18 -29.98
CA PRO A 814 16.93 -12.83 -28.77
C PRO A 814 17.91 -12.83 -27.58
N LEU A 815 19.22 -12.63 -27.81
CA LEU A 815 20.21 -12.56 -26.73
C LEU A 815 20.11 -11.25 -25.92
N ASP A 816 19.50 -10.19 -26.46
CA ASP A 816 19.20 -8.97 -25.69
C ASP A 816 18.21 -9.31 -24.54
N ASP A 817 17.15 -10.08 -24.84
CA ASP A 817 16.19 -10.56 -23.83
C ASP A 817 16.87 -11.43 -22.76
N VAL A 818 17.87 -12.23 -23.14
CA VAL A 818 18.61 -13.10 -22.20
C VAL A 818 19.47 -12.27 -21.24
N LEU A 819 20.14 -11.23 -21.75
CA LEU A 819 20.96 -10.33 -20.94
C LEU A 819 20.11 -9.50 -19.97
N ASP A 820 18.98 -8.97 -20.45
CA ASP A 820 18.01 -8.23 -19.66
C ASP A 820 17.41 -9.11 -18.55
N THR A 821 16.98 -10.33 -18.91
CA THR A 821 16.47 -11.31 -17.94
C THR A 821 17.54 -11.68 -16.89
N TYR A 822 18.81 -11.79 -17.28
CA TYR A 822 19.89 -12.06 -16.32
C TYR A 822 20.07 -10.90 -15.33
N ALA A 823 19.99 -9.65 -15.78
CA ALA A 823 20.01 -8.48 -14.89
C ALA A 823 18.81 -8.47 -13.93
N ASP A 824 17.60 -8.75 -14.44
CA ASP A 824 16.38 -8.88 -13.64
C ASP A 824 16.49 -9.96 -12.57
N LEU A 825 17.06 -11.12 -12.91
CA LEU A 825 17.27 -12.22 -11.96
C LEU A 825 18.21 -11.83 -10.81
N LEU A 826 19.26 -11.06 -11.10
CA LEU A 826 20.18 -10.55 -10.08
C LEU A 826 19.52 -9.49 -9.19
N LEU A 827 18.67 -8.62 -9.75
CA LEU A 827 17.86 -7.68 -8.99
C LEU A 827 16.88 -8.41 -8.06
N VAL A 828 16.15 -9.40 -8.58
CA VAL A 828 15.24 -10.25 -7.80
C VAL A 828 15.98 -10.94 -6.66
N ASP A 829 17.16 -11.51 -6.91
CA ASP A 829 17.95 -12.21 -5.90
C ASP A 829 18.54 -11.26 -4.85
N GLY A 830 18.96 -10.07 -5.24
CA GLY A 830 19.42 -9.02 -4.32
C GLY A 830 18.33 -8.56 -3.38
N VAL A 831 17.12 -8.28 -3.90
CA VAL A 831 15.96 -7.92 -3.07
C VAL A 831 15.54 -9.08 -2.18
N HIS A 832 15.52 -10.31 -2.71
CA HIS A 832 15.23 -11.51 -1.92
C HIS A 832 16.19 -11.66 -0.74
N SER A 833 17.50 -11.52 -0.99
CA SER A 833 18.53 -11.62 0.05
C SER A 833 18.37 -10.55 1.14
N LEU A 834 17.95 -9.33 0.78
CA LEU A 834 17.62 -8.29 1.75
C LEU A 834 16.39 -8.65 2.60
N MET A 835 15.32 -9.17 1.98
CA MET A 835 14.09 -9.57 2.69
C MET A 835 14.35 -10.76 3.63
N THR A 836 15.22 -11.69 3.24
CA THR A 836 15.64 -12.83 4.08
C THR A 836 16.76 -12.51 5.07
N ARG A 837 17.14 -11.22 5.23
CA ARG A 837 18.18 -10.74 6.15
C ARG A 837 19.59 -11.30 5.90
N SER A 838 19.95 -11.50 4.63
CA SER A 838 21.29 -11.88 4.19
C SER A 838 21.92 -10.77 3.33
N PRO A 839 22.41 -9.68 3.95
CA PRO A 839 22.92 -8.52 3.20
C PRO A 839 24.18 -8.83 2.39
N GLU A 840 25.01 -9.78 2.83
CA GLU A 840 26.22 -10.21 2.12
C GLU A 840 25.89 -10.88 0.78
N ALA A 841 24.88 -11.76 0.75
CA ALA A 841 24.39 -12.37 -0.47
C ALA A 841 23.75 -11.34 -1.41
N GLY A 842 23.06 -10.34 -0.84
CA GLY A 842 22.52 -9.22 -1.60
C GLY A 842 23.62 -8.37 -2.25
N SER A 843 24.70 -8.08 -1.51
CA SER A 843 25.87 -7.37 -2.05
C SER A 843 26.53 -8.15 -3.19
N ALA A 844 26.69 -9.46 -3.02
CA ALA A 844 27.26 -10.33 -4.05
C ALA A 844 26.41 -10.34 -5.34
N ALA A 845 25.08 -10.37 -5.22
CA ALA A 845 24.18 -10.26 -6.37
C ALA A 845 24.33 -8.93 -7.12
N MET A 846 24.50 -7.81 -6.38
CA MET A 846 24.68 -6.49 -6.97
C MET A 846 26.06 -6.28 -7.59
N GLU A 847 27.13 -6.83 -6.98
CA GLU A 847 28.46 -6.86 -7.58
C GLU A 847 28.48 -7.70 -8.86
N ALA A 848 27.76 -8.83 -8.89
CA ALA A 848 27.60 -9.65 -10.08
C ALA A 848 26.82 -8.91 -11.18
N ALA A 849 25.81 -8.11 -10.82
CA ALA A 849 25.07 -7.27 -11.77
C ALA A 849 25.95 -6.16 -12.37
N ALA A 850 26.92 -5.66 -11.60
CA ALA A 850 27.95 -4.76 -12.08
C ALA A 850 29.08 -5.45 -12.87
N GLY A 851 29.04 -6.79 -13.00
CA GLY A 851 30.08 -7.59 -13.66
C GLY A 851 31.39 -7.73 -12.86
N LEU A 852 31.38 -7.38 -11.57
CA LEU A 852 32.57 -7.34 -10.71
C LEU A 852 32.82 -8.65 -9.94
N SER A 853 31.82 -9.52 -9.86
CA SER A 853 31.90 -10.79 -9.13
C SER A 853 31.12 -11.91 -9.82
N ALA A 854 31.29 -13.15 -9.35
CA ALA A 854 30.61 -14.32 -9.88
C ALA A 854 29.11 -14.32 -9.53
N ALA A 855 28.28 -14.86 -10.42
CA ALA A 855 26.84 -14.96 -10.22
C ALA A 855 26.48 -15.81 -8.97
N PRO A 856 25.59 -15.34 -8.08
CA PRO A 856 25.09 -16.13 -6.96
C PRO A 856 24.16 -17.26 -7.45
N ALA A 857 23.72 -18.12 -6.52
CA ALA A 857 22.90 -19.31 -6.84
C ALA A 857 21.43 -19.01 -7.25
N LEU A 858 21.05 -17.72 -7.35
CA LEU A 858 19.72 -17.22 -7.72
C LEU A 858 18.61 -17.87 -6.88
N TRP A 859 18.64 -17.65 -5.56
CA TRP A 859 17.65 -18.18 -4.62
C TRP A 859 16.26 -17.58 -4.80
N GLY A 860 16.16 -16.33 -5.25
CA GLY A 860 14.88 -15.61 -5.40
C GLY A 860 13.86 -16.31 -6.32
N ILE A 861 14.33 -17.12 -7.28
CA ILE A 861 13.46 -17.88 -8.21
C ILE A 861 13.32 -19.36 -7.85
N ARG A 862 14.01 -19.86 -6.83
CA ARG A 862 13.89 -21.25 -6.41
C ARG A 862 12.60 -21.43 -5.61
N THR A 863 11.80 -22.41 -5.99
CA THR A 863 10.63 -22.81 -5.21
C THR A 863 11.11 -23.55 -3.96
N PRO A 864 10.89 -23.02 -2.75
CA PRO A 864 11.17 -23.79 -1.54
C PRO A 864 10.32 -25.06 -1.52
N ARG A 865 10.88 -26.13 -0.99
CA ARG A 865 10.18 -27.41 -0.81
C ARG A 865 9.96 -27.59 0.68
N GLU A 866 8.70 -27.62 1.10
CA GLU A 866 8.35 -28.01 2.46
C GLU A 866 8.55 -29.52 2.58
N ALA A 867 9.26 -29.95 3.61
CA ALA A 867 9.51 -31.34 3.90
C ALA A 867 9.50 -31.55 5.41
N THR A 868 9.01 -32.72 5.82
CA THR A 868 9.06 -33.16 7.21
C THR A 868 10.27 -34.06 7.39
N THR A 869 11.09 -33.78 8.40
CA THR A 869 12.20 -34.66 8.77
C THR A 869 11.65 -35.88 9.49
N VAL A 870 12.00 -37.08 9.03
CA VAL A 870 11.55 -38.36 9.58
C VAL A 870 12.76 -39.16 10.06
N PRO A 871 12.86 -39.51 11.35
CA PRO A 871 13.93 -40.40 11.83
C PRO A 871 13.64 -41.85 11.41
N VAL A 872 14.69 -42.56 11.00
CA VAL A 872 14.64 -43.93 10.50
C VAL A 872 15.67 -44.78 11.23
N SER A 873 15.26 -45.92 11.79
CA SER A 873 16.17 -46.88 12.44
C SER A 873 15.96 -48.30 11.95
N CYS A 874 17.05 -49.03 11.74
CA CYS A 874 17.07 -50.41 11.26
C CYS A 874 17.66 -51.35 12.31
N TRP A 875 16.98 -52.45 12.58
CA TRP A 875 17.26 -53.39 13.67
C TRP A 875 17.31 -54.83 13.16
N VAL A 876 18.09 -55.66 13.85
CA VAL A 876 18.06 -57.12 13.74
C VAL A 876 17.54 -57.74 15.03
N VAL A 877 16.70 -58.76 14.89
CA VAL A 877 16.01 -59.48 15.96
C VAL A 877 16.19 -60.97 15.74
N LEU A 878 16.94 -61.60 16.64
CA LEU A 878 17.20 -63.03 16.62
C LEU A 878 16.51 -63.73 17.80
N PRO A 879 16.14 -65.02 17.67
CA PRO A 879 15.68 -65.82 18.79
C PRO A 879 16.75 -65.85 19.88
N PRO A 880 16.36 -65.91 21.16
CA PRO A 880 17.32 -66.07 22.24
C PRO A 880 17.97 -67.45 22.11
N GLY A 881 19.27 -67.50 21.89
CA GLY A 881 20.01 -68.76 21.95
C GLY A 881 20.17 -69.25 23.39
N GLN A 882 20.42 -70.54 23.56
CA GLN A 882 20.86 -71.08 24.85
C GLN A 882 22.39 -71.12 24.88
N GLY A 883 23.00 -70.50 25.88
CA GLY A 883 24.42 -70.69 26.15
C GLY A 883 24.63 -72.14 26.58
N ALA A 884 25.13 -72.98 25.68
CA ALA A 884 25.64 -74.30 26.06
C ALA A 884 26.85 -74.06 26.97
N GLY A 885 26.89 -74.70 28.14
CA GLY A 885 27.95 -74.48 29.13
C GLY A 885 29.39 -74.74 28.60
N ALA A 886 30.38 -74.44 29.44
CA ALA A 886 31.83 -74.53 29.19
C ALA A 886 32.41 -73.74 27.99
N ASP A 887 31.71 -73.54 26.87
CA ASP A 887 32.21 -72.76 25.73
C ASP A 887 32.05 -71.23 25.93
N PRO A 888 33.14 -70.45 26.06
CA PRO A 888 33.10 -69.02 26.29
C PRO A 888 32.45 -68.24 25.14
N VAL A 889 32.58 -68.70 23.89
CA VAL A 889 32.02 -68.01 22.72
C VAL A 889 30.50 -68.16 22.67
N ALA A 890 30.00 -69.36 22.97
CA ALA A 890 28.57 -69.63 23.07
C ALA A 890 27.92 -68.92 24.28
N VAL A 891 28.66 -68.68 25.36
CA VAL A 891 28.18 -67.88 26.50
C VAL A 891 28.25 -66.38 26.21
N ALA A 892 29.26 -65.91 25.48
CA ALA A 892 29.42 -64.52 25.08
C ALA A 892 28.27 -64.05 24.16
N ASP A 893 27.92 -64.85 23.16
CA ASP A 893 26.78 -64.57 22.29
C ASP A 893 26.01 -65.86 21.93
N PRO A 894 25.05 -66.27 22.78
CA PRO A 894 24.30 -67.50 22.56
C PRO A 894 23.39 -67.42 21.33
N ALA A 895 22.88 -66.24 20.98
CA ALA A 895 22.00 -66.05 19.83
C ALA A 895 22.78 -66.20 18.51
N PHE A 896 23.98 -65.61 18.43
CA PHE A 896 24.87 -65.82 17.29
C PHE A 896 25.34 -67.27 17.18
N ALA A 897 25.68 -67.90 18.30
CA ALA A 897 26.09 -69.31 18.33
C ALA A 897 24.97 -70.26 17.85
N ALA A 898 23.71 -69.96 18.17
CA ALA A 898 22.55 -70.71 17.69
C ALA A 898 22.22 -70.48 16.20
N LEU A 899 22.65 -69.34 15.63
CA LEU A 899 22.42 -68.98 14.22
C LEU A 899 23.38 -69.70 13.26
N VAL A 900 24.54 -70.13 13.74
CA VAL A 900 25.63 -70.74 12.95
C VAL A 900 25.57 -72.28 13.06
N PRO A 901 25.93 -73.07 12.01
CA PRO A 901 25.96 -74.53 12.09
C PRO A 901 26.89 -75.05 13.22
N ALA A 902 26.49 -76.14 13.87
CA ALA A 902 27.25 -76.74 14.97
C ALA A 902 28.70 -77.09 14.55
N GLY A 903 29.69 -76.62 15.32
CA GLY A 903 31.12 -76.80 15.05
C GLY A 903 31.74 -75.78 14.07
N ALA A 904 30.94 -74.89 13.45
CA ALA A 904 31.46 -73.86 12.54
C ALA A 904 32.02 -72.62 13.26
N LEU A 905 31.80 -72.48 14.58
CA LEU A 905 32.40 -71.40 15.39
C LEU A 905 33.93 -71.51 15.50
N ASP A 906 34.47 -72.71 15.27
CA ASP A 906 35.89 -73.02 15.32
C ASP A 906 36.63 -72.61 14.03
N ASP A 907 35.94 -72.53 12.88
CA ASP A 907 36.48 -72.12 11.58
C ASP A 907 35.97 -70.73 11.17
N THR A 908 36.73 -69.69 11.53
CA THR A 908 36.42 -68.30 11.18
C THR A 908 36.50 -68.00 9.68
N GLY A 909 37.02 -68.93 8.87
CA GLY A 909 37.06 -68.83 7.42
C GLY A 909 35.78 -69.28 6.73
N HIS A 910 34.82 -69.85 7.46
CA HIS A 910 33.56 -70.31 6.87
C HIS A 910 32.77 -69.11 6.32
N PRO A 911 32.44 -69.07 5.01
CA PRO A 911 31.87 -67.88 4.36
C PRO A 911 30.54 -67.44 4.98
N ASP A 912 29.73 -68.38 5.48
CA ASP A 912 28.45 -68.08 6.13
C ASP A 912 28.62 -67.45 7.52
N VAL A 913 29.67 -67.82 8.26
CA VAL A 913 29.99 -67.25 9.59
C VAL A 913 30.51 -65.82 9.43
N ALA A 914 31.44 -65.62 8.49
CA ALA A 914 31.96 -64.30 8.17
C ALA A 914 30.86 -63.35 7.68
N ARG A 915 29.93 -63.85 6.84
CA ARG A 915 28.80 -63.06 6.33
C ARG A 915 27.78 -62.72 7.43
N ALA A 916 27.42 -63.67 8.29
CA ALA A 916 26.51 -63.43 9.40
C ALA A 916 27.10 -62.48 10.46
N ALA A 917 28.39 -62.61 10.76
CA ALA A 917 29.09 -61.71 11.68
C ALA A 917 29.18 -60.28 11.12
N ALA A 918 29.47 -60.12 9.83
CA ALA A 918 29.48 -58.83 9.15
C ALA A 918 28.09 -58.16 9.16
N LEU A 919 27.04 -58.93 8.90
CA LEU A 919 25.66 -58.43 8.94
C LEU A 919 25.27 -57.90 10.32
N LEU A 920 25.70 -58.56 11.38
CA LEU A 920 25.36 -58.21 12.77
C LEU A 920 26.29 -57.13 13.37
N GLY A 921 27.14 -56.49 12.56
CA GLY A 921 27.96 -55.35 12.98
C GLY A 921 29.19 -55.74 13.83
N ALA A 922 29.79 -56.90 13.59
CA ALA A 922 31.03 -57.29 14.25
C ALA A 922 32.13 -56.22 14.08
N ALA A 923 32.82 -55.88 15.18
CA ALA A 923 33.95 -54.94 15.27
C ALA A 923 33.69 -53.41 15.13
N GLU A 924 32.44 -52.93 15.03
CA GLU A 924 32.15 -51.47 15.04
C GLU A 924 31.40 -51.01 16.31
N ALA A 925 31.43 -49.70 16.60
CA ALA A 925 30.66 -49.10 17.70
C ALA A 925 29.15 -49.20 17.41
N PRO A 926 28.29 -49.53 18.40
CA PRO A 926 26.87 -49.68 18.15
C PRO A 926 26.25 -48.34 17.70
N ALA A 927 25.41 -48.39 16.67
CA ALA A 927 24.56 -47.27 16.31
C ALA A 927 23.53 -47.04 17.43
N THR A 928 23.38 -45.80 17.88
CA THR A 928 22.31 -45.41 18.79
C THR A 928 21.09 -45.01 17.95
N PRO A 929 19.89 -45.50 18.27
CA PRO A 929 18.68 -45.02 17.60
C PRO A 929 18.50 -43.53 17.92
N ASP A 930 18.21 -42.73 16.89
CA ASP A 930 17.73 -41.36 17.09
C ASP A 930 16.28 -41.44 17.60
N SER A 931 16.02 -40.89 18.78
CA SER A 931 14.68 -40.88 19.40
C SER A 931 14.19 -39.44 19.59
N ASP A 932 12.93 -39.20 19.25
CA ASP A 932 12.23 -37.96 19.61
C ASP A 932 12.03 -37.87 21.14
N GLU A 933 11.75 -36.65 21.65
CA GLU A 933 11.64 -36.39 23.09
C GLU A 933 10.54 -37.21 23.80
N GLU A 934 9.50 -37.65 23.09
CA GLU A 934 8.34 -38.36 23.66
C GLU A 934 8.63 -39.81 24.08
N ASP A 935 9.61 -40.49 23.45
CA ASP A 935 9.92 -41.92 23.71
C ASP A 935 11.17 -42.15 24.59
N ALA A 936 11.74 -41.08 25.15
CA ALA A 936 12.98 -41.12 25.92
C ALA A 936 12.95 -42.10 27.12
N ALA A 937 11.78 -42.27 27.76
CA ALA A 937 11.61 -43.16 28.90
C ALA A 937 11.69 -44.66 28.52
N THR A 938 11.05 -45.04 27.41
CA THR A 938 11.08 -46.42 26.89
C THR A 938 12.48 -46.77 26.41
N MET A 939 13.14 -45.85 25.71
CA MET A 939 14.52 -46.04 25.25
C MET A 939 15.50 -46.18 26.42
N SER A 940 15.33 -45.39 27.49
CA SER A 940 16.13 -45.51 28.71
C SER A 940 15.97 -46.88 29.38
N ALA A 941 14.75 -47.41 29.45
CA ALA A 941 14.48 -48.74 29.99
C ALA A 941 15.12 -49.85 29.13
N LEU A 942 15.07 -49.74 27.81
CA LEU A 942 15.70 -50.68 26.88
C LEU A 942 17.22 -50.70 27.04
N ILE A 943 17.87 -49.53 27.07
CA ILE A 943 19.32 -49.40 27.27
C ILE A 943 19.75 -50.01 28.62
N HIS A 944 18.95 -49.80 29.66
CA HIS A 944 19.21 -50.41 30.97
C HIS A 944 19.11 -51.93 30.92
N ALA A 945 18.12 -52.49 30.23
CA ALA A 945 17.97 -53.95 30.06
C ALA A 945 19.14 -54.55 29.28
N MET A 946 19.55 -53.93 28.17
CA MET A 946 20.71 -54.35 27.36
C MET A 946 21.99 -54.39 28.19
N THR A 947 22.26 -53.31 28.95
CA THR A 947 23.45 -53.19 29.81
C THR A 947 23.44 -54.25 30.91
N THR A 948 22.27 -54.52 31.51
CA THR A 948 22.12 -55.53 32.56
C THR A 948 22.42 -56.94 32.06
N ASP A 949 21.89 -57.32 30.89
CA ASP A 949 22.13 -58.64 30.29
C ASP A 949 23.60 -58.84 29.89
N LEU A 950 24.20 -57.85 29.23
CA LEU A 950 25.60 -57.88 28.84
C LEU A 950 26.53 -57.95 30.06
N ALA A 951 26.24 -57.22 31.14
CA ALA A 951 27.01 -57.30 32.39
C ALA A 951 26.95 -58.69 33.02
N LYS A 952 25.78 -59.33 32.99
CA LYS A 952 25.61 -60.71 33.48
C LYS A 952 26.42 -61.71 32.65
N ARG A 953 26.40 -61.59 31.33
CA ARG A 953 27.19 -62.45 30.43
C ARG A 953 28.69 -62.23 30.58
N TRP A 954 29.12 -60.97 30.63
CA TRP A 954 30.50 -60.61 30.93
C TRP A 954 30.98 -61.27 32.22
N ARG A 955 30.19 -61.20 33.31
CA ARG A 955 30.58 -61.86 34.55
C ARG A 955 30.61 -63.38 34.43
N THR A 956 29.68 -63.98 33.71
CA THR A 956 29.65 -65.44 33.51
C THR A 956 30.86 -65.93 32.71
N VAL A 957 31.25 -65.21 31.64
CA VAL A 957 32.47 -65.49 30.87
C VAL A 957 33.72 -65.27 31.73
N ALA A 958 33.72 -64.23 32.55
CA ALA A 958 34.79 -63.97 33.52
C ALA A 958 34.93 -65.09 34.57
N ASP A 959 33.83 -65.59 35.12
CA ASP A 959 33.82 -66.71 36.07
C ASP A 959 34.40 -67.99 35.43
N LEU A 960 34.07 -68.25 34.16
CA LEU A 960 34.65 -69.37 33.39
C LEU A 960 36.16 -69.19 33.19
N ALA A 961 36.60 -67.99 32.80
CA ALA A 961 38.02 -67.68 32.63
C ALA A 961 38.80 -67.81 33.94
N GLU A 962 38.23 -67.36 35.06
CA GLU A 962 38.83 -67.46 36.40
C GLU A 962 38.91 -68.93 36.87
N ALA A 963 37.88 -69.74 36.61
CA ALA A 963 37.86 -71.16 36.94
C ALA A 963 38.90 -71.95 36.12
N ASP A 964 38.98 -71.69 34.82
CA ASP A 964 39.96 -72.35 33.94
C ASP A 964 41.39 -71.87 34.23
N LEU A 965 41.58 -70.61 34.60
CA LEU A 965 42.86 -70.09 35.09
C LEU A 965 43.28 -70.81 36.39
N ALA A 966 42.36 -70.98 37.35
CA ALA A 966 42.63 -71.69 38.59
C ALA A 966 42.97 -73.17 38.35
N LEU A 967 42.34 -73.80 37.36
CA LEU A 967 42.64 -75.18 36.95
C LEU A 967 44.07 -75.31 36.38
N VAL A 968 44.49 -74.37 35.52
CA VAL A 968 45.84 -74.41 34.89
C VAL A 968 46.94 -73.94 35.85
N ALA A 969 46.62 -73.06 36.81
CA ALA A 969 47.56 -72.53 37.79
C ALA A 969 47.76 -73.43 39.03
N ASP A 970 47.01 -74.52 39.18
CA ASP A 970 47.16 -75.47 40.29
C ASP A 970 48.41 -76.35 40.12
N GLU A 971 49.53 -75.91 40.70
CA GLU A 971 50.80 -76.65 40.69
C GLU A 971 50.71 -78.02 41.41
N ALA A 972 49.72 -78.23 42.29
CA ALA A 972 49.56 -79.47 43.04
C ALA A 972 48.87 -80.57 42.22
N ASN A 973 48.13 -80.21 41.17
CA ASN A 973 47.41 -81.15 40.31
C ASN A 973 47.53 -80.72 38.83
N PRO A 974 48.67 -81.00 38.17
CA PRO A 974 48.96 -80.45 36.85
C PRO A 974 48.00 -80.96 35.77
N VAL A 975 47.42 -80.01 35.01
CA VAL A 975 46.50 -80.27 33.89
C VAL A 975 47.08 -81.24 32.86
N THR A 976 46.27 -82.17 32.38
CA THR A 976 46.64 -83.16 31.37
C THR A 976 46.84 -82.52 29.99
N ARG A 977 47.54 -83.22 29.10
CA ARG A 977 47.76 -82.75 27.70
C ARG A 977 46.45 -82.59 26.93
N GLU A 978 45.44 -83.39 27.24
CA GLU A 978 44.12 -83.34 26.62
C GLU A 978 43.33 -82.12 27.10
N GLU A 979 43.37 -81.81 28.40
CA GLU A 979 42.78 -80.61 28.99
C GLU A 979 43.42 -79.32 28.44
N LEU A 980 44.74 -79.28 28.23
CA LEU A 980 45.39 -78.12 27.61
C LEU A 980 45.01 -77.90 26.14
N VAL A 981 44.77 -78.98 25.38
CA VAL A 981 44.29 -78.87 23.99
C VAL A 981 42.85 -78.36 23.97
N GLN A 982 42.01 -78.82 24.89
CA GLN A 982 40.65 -78.32 25.05
C GLN A 982 40.63 -76.84 25.42
N LEU A 983 41.47 -76.41 26.38
CA LEU A 983 41.59 -75.01 26.78
C LEU A 983 42.15 -74.11 25.66
N ASP A 984 43.13 -74.60 24.88
CA ASP A 984 43.65 -73.87 23.72
C ASP A 984 42.58 -73.66 22.64
N GLN A 985 41.72 -74.66 22.40
CA GLN A 985 40.60 -74.54 21.48
C GLN A 985 39.51 -73.60 22.03
N GLN A 986 39.15 -73.76 23.30
CA GLN A 986 38.09 -73.02 23.99
C GLN A 986 38.41 -71.53 24.14
N TRP A 987 39.65 -71.17 24.48
CA TRP A 987 40.06 -69.78 24.73
C TRP A 987 40.99 -69.21 23.66
N ARG A 988 41.38 -69.98 22.64
CA ARG A 988 42.32 -69.57 21.58
C ARG A 988 43.62 -69.02 22.16
N LEU A 989 44.26 -69.81 23.00
CA LEU A 989 45.47 -69.42 23.74
C LEU A 989 46.72 -69.41 22.84
N SER A 990 46.62 -69.98 21.63
CA SER A 990 47.69 -70.06 20.63
C SER A 990 48.90 -70.87 21.13
N LEU A 991 48.66 -72.00 21.81
CA LEU A 991 49.71 -72.85 22.41
C LEU A 991 50.53 -73.65 21.39
N HIS A 992 50.28 -73.45 20.08
CA HIS A 992 50.87 -74.17 18.96
C HIS A 992 51.61 -73.28 17.95
N ARG A 993 52.30 -72.21 18.39
CA ARG A 993 53.12 -71.40 17.45
C ARG A 993 54.24 -72.24 16.82
N GLU A 994 54.23 -72.30 15.48
CA GLU A 994 54.99 -73.24 14.62
C GLU A 994 56.53 -73.21 14.71
N GLN A 995 57.16 -72.45 15.61
CA GLN A 995 58.62 -72.28 15.62
C GLN A 995 59.32 -72.59 16.95
N GLN A 996 58.61 -73.11 17.96
CA GLN A 996 59.23 -73.47 19.25
C GLN A 996 58.59 -74.74 19.85
N GLU A 997 59.39 -75.80 20.08
CA GLU A 997 58.93 -77.02 20.78
C GLU A 997 58.77 -76.73 22.29
N TRP A 998 57.63 -76.17 22.67
CA TRP A 998 57.29 -75.99 24.08
C TRP A 998 57.00 -77.32 24.76
N THR A 999 57.57 -77.52 25.94
CA THR A 999 57.23 -78.65 26.83
C THR A 999 55.78 -78.51 27.33
N HIS A 1000 55.23 -79.60 27.88
CA HIS A 1000 53.87 -79.58 28.45
C HIS A 1000 53.73 -78.54 29.59
N GLU A 1001 54.76 -78.37 30.42
CA GLU A 1001 54.83 -77.35 31.47
C GLU A 1001 54.90 -75.92 30.91
N ASP A 1002 55.65 -75.69 29.82
CA ASP A 1002 55.72 -74.38 29.18
C ASP A 1002 54.38 -73.97 28.55
N ARG A 1003 53.63 -74.93 28.00
CA ARG A 1003 52.28 -74.70 27.47
C ARG A 1003 51.27 -74.36 28.56
N ALA A 1004 51.33 -75.07 29.70
CA ALA A 1004 50.50 -74.75 30.86
C ALA A 1004 50.82 -73.35 31.42
N ARG A 1005 52.10 -73.00 31.53
CA ARG A 1005 52.53 -71.65 31.97
C ARG A 1005 52.04 -70.55 31.03
N GLN A 1006 52.19 -70.74 29.71
CA GLN A 1006 51.69 -69.78 28.72
C GLN A 1006 50.16 -69.65 28.77
N ALA A 1007 49.43 -70.76 28.92
CA ALA A 1007 47.98 -70.75 29.05
C ALA A 1007 47.53 -69.94 30.27
N ALA A 1008 48.18 -70.15 31.42
CA ALA A 1008 47.94 -69.37 32.64
C ALA A 1008 48.28 -67.88 32.46
N GLU A 1009 49.38 -67.55 31.77
CA GLU A 1009 49.78 -66.16 31.53
C GLU A 1009 48.78 -65.41 30.63
N VAL A 1010 48.33 -66.02 29.54
CA VAL A 1010 47.35 -65.43 28.62
C VAL A 1010 45.99 -65.26 29.31
N LEU A 1011 45.52 -66.27 30.05
CA LEU A 1011 44.27 -66.17 30.82
C LEU A 1011 44.39 -65.11 31.92
N THR A 1012 45.52 -65.02 32.62
CA THR A 1012 45.79 -63.97 33.61
C THR A 1012 45.74 -62.59 32.96
N GLN A 1013 46.34 -62.40 31.79
CA GLN A 1013 46.32 -61.12 31.08
C GLN A 1013 44.90 -60.69 30.69
N ARG A 1014 44.05 -61.63 30.27
CA ARG A 1014 42.65 -61.33 29.91
C ARG A 1014 41.79 -61.05 31.14
N THR A 1015 42.02 -61.77 32.24
CA THR A 1015 41.28 -61.59 33.50
C THR A 1015 41.73 -60.37 34.32
N GLN A 1016 42.90 -59.78 34.04
CA GLN A 1016 43.37 -58.54 34.69
C GLN A 1016 42.38 -57.37 34.55
N SER A 1017 41.63 -57.31 33.45
CA SER A 1017 40.61 -56.27 33.20
C SER A 1017 39.40 -56.37 34.15
N ILE A 1018 39.17 -57.53 34.76
CA ILE A 1018 38.01 -57.81 35.62
C ILE A 1018 38.11 -57.08 36.97
N ALA A 1019 39.34 -56.90 37.48
CA ALA A 1019 39.58 -56.24 38.76
C ALA A 1019 39.19 -54.74 38.77
N GLY A 1020 39.05 -54.12 37.59
CA GLY A 1020 38.61 -52.73 37.42
C GLY A 1020 37.10 -52.50 37.50
N GLY A 1021 36.29 -53.56 37.55
CA GLY A 1021 34.82 -53.50 37.52
C GLY A 1021 34.22 -53.50 36.11
N ALA A 1022 32.91 -53.77 36.02
CA ALA A 1022 32.20 -53.83 34.75
C ALA A 1022 32.08 -52.44 34.09
N PRO A 1023 32.30 -52.31 32.76
CA PRO A 1023 32.01 -51.08 32.03
C PRO A 1023 30.56 -50.61 32.21
N GLY A 1024 30.35 -49.30 32.34
CA GLY A 1024 29.03 -48.70 32.61
C GLY A 1024 28.12 -48.53 31.39
N THR A 1025 28.57 -48.88 30.19
CA THR A 1025 27.81 -48.76 28.94
C THR A 1025 27.75 -50.10 28.20
N ALA A 1026 26.64 -50.35 27.49
CA ALA A 1026 26.47 -51.56 26.67
C ALA A 1026 27.61 -51.76 25.65
N ALA A 1027 28.03 -50.69 24.98
CA ALA A 1027 29.16 -50.71 24.03
C ALA A 1027 30.47 -51.13 24.72
N GLY A 1028 30.75 -50.58 25.91
CA GLY A 1028 31.94 -50.94 26.68
C GLY A 1028 31.93 -52.42 27.12
N LEU A 1029 30.75 -52.94 27.50
CA LEU A 1029 30.58 -54.34 27.88
C LEU A 1029 30.79 -55.30 26.70
N GLN A 1030 30.29 -54.97 25.51
CA GLN A 1030 30.51 -55.77 24.30
C GLN A 1030 32.00 -55.87 23.96
N VAL A 1031 32.73 -54.76 24.03
CA VAL A 1031 34.20 -54.75 23.82
C VAL A 1031 34.90 -55.63 24.86
N ALA A 1032 34.56 -55.46 26.14
CA ALA A 1032 35.16 -56.25 27.21
C ALA A 1032 34.89 -57.76 27.06
N ILE A 1033 33.67 -58.16 26.63
CA ILE A 1033 33.33 -59.56 26.33
C ILE A 1033 34.19 -60.07 25.17
N ARG A 1034 34.28 -59.33 24.05
CA ARG A 1034 35.10 -59.70 22.87
C ARG A 1034 36.57 -59.88 23.22
N GLU A 1035 37.12 -59.03 24.08
CA GLU A 1035 38.48 -59.12 24.59
C GLU A 1035 38.70 -60.37 25.45
N LEU A 1036 37.77 -60.71 26.35
CA LEU A 1036 37.87 -61.91 27.19
C LEU A 1036 37.92 -63.20 26.36
N VAL A 1037 37.08 -63.31 25.34
CA VAL A 1037 37.04 -64.51 24.46
C VAL A 1037 38.01 -64.45 23.28
N ALA A 1038 38.75 -63.35 23.11
CA ALA A 1038 39.64 -63.07 21.98
C ALA A 1038 38.99 -63.28 20.59
N ARG A 1039 37.75 -62.81 20.46
CA ARG A 1039 37.00 -62.75 19.19
C ARG A 1039 36.57 -61.32 18.91
N PRO A 1040 37.42 -60.49 18.26
CA PRO A 1040 37.04 -59.13 17.90
C PRO A 1040 35.92 -59.10 16.85
N ASP A 1041 35.75 -60.20 16.11
CA ASP A 1041 34.75 -60.45 15.07
C ASP A 1041 33.40 -60.97 15.62
N LEU A 1042 33.23 -61.07 16.95
CA LEU A 1042 31.97 -61.54 17.55
C LEU A 1042 30.96 -60.38 17.68
N PRO A 1043 29.70 -60.51 17.19
CA PRO A 1043 28.73 -59.41 17.26
C PRO A 1043 28.29 -59.04 18.69
N VAL A 1044 28.19 -60.00 19.62
CA VAL A 1044 27.80 -59.81 21.04
C VAL A 1044 26.48 -59.04 21.17
N LEU A 1045 25.37 -59.75 20.92
CA LEU A 1045 24.03 -59.18 20.88
C LEU A 1045 23.34 -59.20 22.26
N PRO A 1046 22.84 -58.08 22.81
CA PRO A 1046 22.03 -58.04 24.04
C PRO A 1046 20.72 -58.83 23.90
N VAL A 1047 20.37 -59.61 24.93
CA VAL A 1047 19.08 -60.30 25.03
C VAL A 1047 18.17 -59.51 25.98
N VAL A 1048 17.03 -59.07 25.48
CA VAL A 1048 16.09 -58.20 26.19
C VAL A 1048 14.67 -58.76 26.17
N ASP A 1049 13.81 -58.27 27.06
CA ASP A 1049 12.38 -58.60 27.06
C ASP A 1049 11.72 -58.01 25.80
N ARG A 1050 10.93 -58.83 25.10
CA ARG A 1050 10.28 -58.44 23.84
C ARG A 1050 9.31 -57.27 24.03
N ASN A 1051 8.75 -57.07 25.22
CA ASN A 1051 7.82 -55.97 25.52
C ASN A 1051 8.50 -54.59 25.59
N LEU A 1052 9.83 -54.54 25.71
CA LEU A 1052 10.60 -53.28 25.66
C LEU A 1052 10.87 -52.82 24.23
N LEU A 1053 10.48 -53.62 23.24
CA LEU A 1053 10.65 -53.34 21.82
C LEU A 1053 9.31 -52.95 21.20
N PRO A 1054 9.32 -52.15 20.13
CA PRO A 1054 8.12 -51.81 19.38
C PRO A 1054 7.38 -53.04 18.84
N GLY A 1055 6.11 -52.84 18.49
CA GLY A 1055 5.13 -53.86 18.10
C GLY A 1055 5.35 -54.43 16.70
N TRP A 1056 6.60 -54.79 16.36
CA TRP A 1056 6.98 -55.29 15.04
C TRP A 1056 6.18 -56.55 14.65
N MET A 1057 5.43 -56.46 13.55
CA MET A 1057 4.66 -57.55 12.96
C MET A 1057 5.28 -57.96 11.61
N PRO A 1058 5.44 -59.27 11.32
CA PRO A 1058 6.02 -59.71 10.07
C PRO A 1058 5.24 -59.20 8.86
N ASP A 1059 5.93 -58.50 7.95
CA ASP A 1059 5.42 -58.03 6.67
C ASP A 1059 6.31 -58.56 5.54
N PRO A 1060 5.90 -59.63 4.84
CA PRO A 1060 6.70 -60.25 3.79
C PRO A 1060 6.72 -59.44 2.48
N ASP A 1061 5.73 -58.57 2.23
CA ASP A 1061 5.56 -57.88 0.95
C ASP A 1061 5.97 -56.39 1.01
N GLY A 1062 5.76 -55.71 2.15
CA GLY A 1062 6.02 -54.26 2.28
C GLY A 1062 7.48 -53.86 2.55
N ALA A 1063 8.30 -54.75 3.10
CA ALA A 1063 9.70 -54.43 3.44
C ALA A 1063 10.66 -54.48 2.25
N VAL A 1064 10.37 -55.31 1.23
CA VAL A 1064 11.29 -55.57 0.10
C VAL A 1064 11.45 -54.33 -0.80
N GLU A 1065 10.35 -53.68 -1.16
CA GLU A 1065 10.37 -52.49 -2.04
C GLU A 1065 11.08 -51.30 -1.38
N TRP A 1066 10.86 -51.10 -0.07
CA TRP A 1066 11.55 -50.05 0.68
C TRP A 1066 13.06 -50.34 0.81
N LEU A 1067 13.42 -51.59 1.07
CA LEU A 1067 14.81 -52.03 1.18
C LEU A 1067 15.62 -51.78 -0.09
N GLU A 1068 15.07 -52.12 -1.27
CA GLU A 1068 15.74 -51.92 -2.56
C GLU A 1068 16.14 -50.44 -2.77
N VAL A 1069 15.27 -49.51 -2.37
CA VAL A 1069 15.51 -48.07 -2.50
C VAL A 1069 16.60 -47.61 -1.53
N VAL A 1070 16.53 -48.03 -0.26
CA VAL A 1070 17.44 -47.55 0.79
C VAL A 1070 18.83 -48.20 0.67
N ALA A 1071 18.88 -49.48 0.29
CA ALA A 1071 20.13 -50.22 0.11
C ALA A 1071 21.05 -49.59 -0.95
N ALA A 1072 20.50 -48.95 -1.98
CA ALA A 1072 21.28 -48.27 -3.02
C ALA A 1072 22.21 -47.16 -2.49
N VAL A 1073 21.89 -46.60 -1.32
CA VAL A 1073 22.61 -45.47 -0.72
C VAL A 1073 23.17 -45.75 0.68
N ARG A 1074 22.90 -46.94 1.26
CA ARG A 1074 23.33 -47.33 2.62
C ARG A 1074 24.10 -48.66 2.62
N PRO A 1075 25.43 -48.64 2.83
CA PRO A 1075 26.27 -49.84 2.75
C PRO A 1075 25.88 -50.99 3.69
N ARG A 1076 25.41 -50.72 4.91
CA ARG A 1076 25.02 -51.77 5.88
C ARG A 1076 23.71 -52.45 5.50
N ILE A 1077 22.75 -51.68 4.99
CA ILE A 1077 21.46 -52.19 4.52
C ILE A 1077 21.65 -52.96 3.20
N ALA A 1078 22.58 -52.51 2.33
CA ALA A 1078 22.95 -53.27 1.12
C ALA A 1078 23.51 -54.66 1.44
N GLN A 1079 24.24 -54.84 2.54
CA GLN A 1079 24.73 -56.15 2.97
C GLN A 1079 23.58 -57.06 3.43
N LEU A 1080 22.58 -56.51 4.10
CA LEU A 1080 21.37 -57.23 4.47
C LEU A 1080 20.59 -57.68 3.23
N GLU A 1081 20.36 -56.76 2.27
CA GLU A 1081 19.67 -57.08 1.02
C GLU A 1081 20.41 -58.19 0.24
N ALA A 1082 21.74 -58.09 0.12
CA ALA A 1082 22.56 -59.11 -0.52
C ALA A 1082 22.48 -60.48 0.21
N HIS A 1083 22.35 -60.48 1.54
CA HIS A 1083 22.12 -61.70 2.32
C HIS A 1083 20.73 -62.29 2.01
N GLN A 1084 19.67 -61.47 1.99
CA GLN A 1084 18.30 -61.90 1.68
C GLN A 1084 18.19 -62.53 0.28
N LEU A 1085 18.87 -61.96 -0.72
CA LEU A 1085 18.90 -62.47 -2.09
C LEU A 1085 19.64 -63.81 -2.25
N THR A 1086 20.53 -64.16 -1.31
CA THR A 1086 21.37 -65.37 -1.38
C THR A 1086 20.99 -66.44 -0.36
N ALA A 1087 20.13 -66.13 0.61
CA ALA A 1087 19.67 -67.06 1.63
C ALA A 1087 18.64 -68.05 1.06
N ALA A 1088 18.75 -69.33 1.43
CA ALA A 1088 17.76 -70.35 1.05
C ALA A 1088 16.38 -70.11 1.69
N HIS A 1089 16.35 -69.44 2.85
CA HIS A 1089 15.15 -68.99 3.53
C HIS A 1089 15.41 -67.54 4.01
N PRO A 1090 14.83 -66.52 3.36
CA PRO A 1090 15.04 -65.12 3.75
C PRO A 1090 14.51 -64.86 5.16
N TRP A 1091 15.17 -63.97 5.91
CA TRP A 1091 14.69 -63.58 7.23
C TRP A 1091 13.42 -62.75 7.10
N PRO A 1092 12.38 -63.00 7.92
CA PRO A 1092 11.21 -62.15 7.94
C PRO A 1092 11.61 -60.73 8.35
N ALA A 1093 10.86 -59.76 7.84
CA ALA A 1093 11.04 -58.35 8.08
C ALA A 1093 9.75 -57.75 8.66
N SER A 1094 9.87 -56.61 9.32
CA SER A 1094 8.75 -55.80 9.79
C SER A 1094 9.11 -54.34 9.59
N VAL A 1095 8.21 -53.57 9.01
CA VAL A 1095 8.30 -52.11 8.93
C VAL A 1095 7.19 -51.55 9.82
N GLU A 1096 7.57 -50.83 10.86
CA GLU A 1096 6.66 -50.06 11.69
C GLU A 1096 6.81 -48.59 11.31
N ALA A 1097 5.75 -48.06 10.70
CA ALA A 1097 5.65 -46.66 10.31
C ALA A 1097 4.21 -46.20 10.54
N PRO A 1098 3.98 -44.90 10.76
CA PRO A 1098 2.63 -44.35 10.89
C PRO A 1098 1.74 -44.76 9.70
N GLY A 1099 0.63 -45.45 9.99
CA GLY A 1099 -0.29 -45.94 8.96
C GLY A 1099 0.26 -47.05 8.05
N GLY A 1100 1.40 -47.66 8.38
CA GLY A 1100 2.03 -48.72 7.58
C GLY A 1100 2.78 -48.25 6.33
N ASN A 1101 3.02 -46.93 6.20
CA ASN A 1101 3.75 -46.36 5.07
C ASN A 1101 5.12 -45.82 5.53
N PRO A 1102 6.25 -46.40 5.11
CA PRO A 1102 7.59 -45.93 5.50
C PRO A 1102 7.97 -44.58 4.90
N TRP A 1103 7.17 -44.04 3.98
CA TRP A 1103 7.32 -42.69 3.44
C TRP A 1103 6.34 -41.70 4.09
N SER A 1104 5.73 -42.05 5.22
CA SER A 1104 4.82 -41.17 5.94
C SER A 1104 5.60 -40.07 6.67
N PRO A 1105 5.13 -38.79 6.63
CA PRO A 1105 5.73 -37.72 7.41
C PRO A 1105 5.32 -37.73 8.89
N ASP A 1106 4.37 -38.58 9.30
CA ASP A 1106 3.66 -38.47 10.59
C ASP A 1106 4.39 -39.10 11.79
N GLY A 1107 5.66 -39.48 11.66
CA GLY A 1107 6.43 -40.08 12.74
C GLY A 1107 7.57 -41.01 12.29
N ALA A 1108 8.34 -41.48 13.28
CA ALA A 1108 9.53 -42.30 13.06
C ALA A 1108 9.24 -43.61 12.30
N VAL A 1109 10.20 -44.03 11.49
CA VAL A 1109 10.17 -45.30 10.75
C VAL A 1109 11.14 -46.28 11.39
N GLN A 1110 10.62 -47.41 11.85
CA GLN A 1110 11.42 -48.45 12.48
C GLN A 1110 11.32 -49.73 11.68
N VAL A 1111 12.47 -50.32 11.41
CA VAL A 1111 12.54 -51.50 10.55
C VAL A 1111 13.32 -52.58 11.26
N ALA A 1112 12.75 -53.78 11.32
CA ALA A 1112 13.34 -54.91 12.03
C ALA A 1112 13.45 -56.14 11.11
N TYR A 1113 14.50 -56.93 11.29
CA TYR A 1113 14.79 -58.12 10.48
C TYR A 1113 15.25 -59.29 11.33
N GLY A 1114 14.86 -60.51 10.97
CA GLY A 1114 15.47 -61.72 11.54
C GLY A 1114 14.45 -62.76 11.98
N PRO A 1115 14.89 -64.03 12.14
CA PRO A 1115 14.01 -65.15 12.49
C PRO A 1115 13.32 -64.99 13.85
N GLY A 1116 13.77 -64.07 14.71
CA GLY A 1116 13.15 -63.79 16.00
C GLY A 1116 11.81 -63.06 15.90
N LEU A 1117 11.51 -62.40 14.77
CA LEU A 1117 10.25 -61.66 14.57
C LEU A 1117 9.02 -62.55 14.50
N VAL A 1118 9.20 -63.82 14.12
CA VAL A 1118 8.13 -64.82 14.03
C VAL A 1118 8.12 -65.76 15.24
N SER A 1119 9.03 -65.59 16.19
CA SER A 1119 9.11 -66.42 17.41
C SER A 1119 8.20 -65.85 18.50
N GLY A 1120 7.45 -66.71 19.18
CA GLY A 1120 6.59 -66.34 20.33
C GLY A 1120 7.35 -66.24 21.66
N ASP A 1121 8.66 -66.03 21.62
CA ASP A 1121 9.53 -66.00 22.79
C ASP A 1121 9.36 -64.70 23.60
N VAL A 1122 9.48 -64.81 24.92
CA VAL A 1122 9.37 -63.67 25.86
C VAL A 1122 10.61 -62.76 25.81
N THR A 1123 11.76 -63.29 25.36
CA THR A 1123 13.01 -62.55 25.22
C THR A 1123 13.57 -62.71 23.80
N VAL A 1124 14.31 -61.72 23.32
CA VAL A 1124 14.92 -61.72 21.98
C VAL A 1124 16.30 -61.05 22.01
N ALA A 1125 17.19 -61.48 21.11
CA ALA A 1125 18.49 -60.83 20.93
C ALA A 1125 18.39 -59.74 19.87
N VAL A 1126 18.92 -58.54 20.14
CA VAL A 1126 18.75 -57.37 19.26
C VAL A 1126 20.06 -56.66 18.92
N ALA A 1127 20.13 -56.07 17.72
CA ALA A 1127 21.19 -55.16 17.29
C ALA A 1127 20.63 -54.05 16.39
N VAL A 1128 21.21 -52.85 16.45
CA VAL A 1128 20.92 -51.77 15.50
C VAL A 1128 21.89 -51.88 14.32
N LEU A 1129 21.36 -52.02 13.11
CA LEU A 1129 22.12 -52.03 11.86
C LEU A 1129 22.52 -50.62 11.44
N ASP A 1130 21.57 -49.69 11.40
CA ASP A 1130 21.77 -48.32 10.91
C ASP A 1130 20.69 -47.37 11.47
N SER A 1131 20.98 -46.06 11.53
CA SER A 1131 20.04 -45.01 11.97
C SER A 1131 20.34 -43.68 11.27
N TRP A 1132 19.33 -43.00 10.73
CA TRP A 1132 19.48 -41.69 10.05
C TRP A 1132 18.17 -40.88 10.05
N ALA A 1133 18.22 -39.63 9.61
CA ALA A 1133 17.04 -38.81 9.33
C ALA A 1133 16.85 -38.61 7.82
N ASP A 1134 15.63 -38.73 7.33
CA ASP A 1134 15.24 -38.47 5.94
C ASP A 1134 14.27 -37.28 5.85
N SER A 1135 14.04 -36.74 4.66
CA SER A 1135 13.12 -35.61 4.43
C SER A 1135 12.01 -36.02 3.47
N VAL A 1136 10.80 -36.17 4.00
CA VAL A 1136 9.61 -36.50 3.22
C VAL A 1136 8.98 -35.20 2.70
N PRO A 1137 8.87 -34.98 1.38
CA PRO A 1137 8.22 -33.80 0.83
C PRO A 1137 6.76 -33.71 1.27
N SER A 1138 6.29 -32.51 1.61
CA SER A 1138 4.90 -32.28 1.96
C SER A 1138 3.96 -32.42 0.75
N ASN A 1139 2.81 -33.06 0.94
CA ASN A 1139 1.74 -33.15 -0.05
C ASN A 1139 0.92 -31.86 -0.19
N HIS A 1140 1.06 -30.94 0.77
CA HIS A 1140 0.44 -29.63 0.79
C HIS A 1140 1.49 -28.55 0.98
N HIS A 1141 1.44 -27.49 0.18
CA HIS A 1141 2.37 -26.37 0.29
C HIS A 1141 1.58 -25.10 0.57
N VAL A 1142 1.98 -24.35 1.59
CA VAL A 1142 1.36 -23.05 1.85
C VAL A 1142 1.95 -22.02 0.92
N THR A 1143 1.21 -21.68 -0.12
CA THR A 1143 1.59 -20.62 -1.04
C THR A 1143 1.10 -19.26 -0.55
N GLN A 1144 1.71 -18.22 -1.08
CA GLN A 1144 1.45 -16.84 -0.69
C GLN A 1144 0.99 -16.03 -1.89
N ALA A 1145 0.37 -14.89 -1.64
CA ALA A 1145 -0.04 -13.98 -2.70
C ALA A 1145 0.38 -12.56 -2.35
N ALA A 1146 1.13 -11.95 -3.24
CA ALA A 1146 1.36 -10.51 -3.24
C ALA A 1146 0.19 -9.85 -3.99
N PHE A 1147 -0.74 -9.27 -3.26
CA PHE A 1147 -1.83 -8.52 -3.87
C PHE A 1147 -1.43 -7.06 -4.01
N GLY A 1148 -1.83 -6.51 -5.14
CA GLY A 1148 -1.74 -5.10 -5.35
C GLY A 1148 -2.85 -4.36 -4.65
N PHE A 1149 -2.70 -4.09 -3.35
CA PHE A 1149 -3.56 -3.09 -2.73
C PHE A 1149 -3.09 -1.73 -3.22
N ASN A 1150 -3.57 -1.34 -4.40
CA ASN A 1150 -3.69 0.07 -4.72
C ASN A 1150 -4.76 0.61 -3.77
N ALA A 1151 -4.42 0.76 -2.48
CA ALA A 1151 -5.13 1.74 -1.70
C ALA A 1151 -4.93 3.03 -2.49
N PRO A 1152 -5.97 3.70 -2.98
CA PRO A 1152 -5.81 5.10 -3.25
C PRO A 1152 -5.52 5.71 -1.86
N LYS A 1153 -4.23 5.80 -1.50
CA LYS A 1153 -3.74 6.76 -0.52
C LYS A 1153 -3.75 8.15 -1.16
N THR A 1154 -3.79 8.21 -2.49
CA THR A 1154 -4.15 9.36 -3.31
C THR A 1154 -5.64 9.30 -3.64
N ARG A 1155 -6.49 9.66 -2.67
CA ARG A 1155 -7.94 9.79 -2.89
C ARG A 1155 -8.25 11.15 -3.50
N ALA A 1156 -9.23 11.20 -4.40
CA ALA A 1156 -9.91 12.45 -4.74
C ALA A 1156 -10.38 13.15 -3.44
N PRO A 1157 -10.49 14.48 -3.39
CA PRO A 1157 -10.87 15.19 -2.18
C PRO A 1157 -12.20 14.63 -1.64
N GLN A 1158 -12.15 14.02 -0.46
CA GLN A 1158 -13.34 13.53 0.22
C GLN A 1158 -14.20 14.74 0.59
N ALA A 1159 -15.49 14.69 0.30
CA ALA A 1159 -16.41 15.77 0.66
C ALA A 1159 -17.51 15.25 1.58
N VAL A 1160 -17.79 15.98 2.65
CA VAL A 1160 -19.04 15.83 3.41
C VAL A 1160 -20.08 16.71 2.74
N LEU A 1161 -21.17 16.14 2.27
CA LEU A 1161 -22.23 16.90 1.61
C LEU A 1161 -23.24 17.37 2.66
N LEU A 1162 -23.49 18.68 2.69
CA LEU A 1162 -24.64 19.24 3.39
C LEU A 1162 -25.80 19.28 2.38
N ALA A 1163 -26.53 18.17 2.28
CA ALA A 1163 -27.59 17.97 1.32
C ALA A 1163 -28.88 18.64 1.82
N VAL A 1164 -29.23 19.77 1.21
CA VAL A 1164 -30.46 20.51 1.54
C VAL A 1164 -31.61 20.07 0.64
N PRO A 1165 -32.85 19.99 1.16
CA PRO A 1165 -33.99 19.63 0.34
C PRO A 1165 -34.27 20.70 -0.72
N PRO A 1166 -34.51 20.31 -1.99
CA PRO A 1166 -34.78 21.27 -3.06
C PRO A 1166 -36.12 21.99 -2.85
N ALA A 1167 -37.08 21.36 -2.18
CA ALA A 1167 -38.31 21.95 -1.68
C ALA A 1167 -38.35 21.81 -0.15
N VAL A 1168 -38.44 22.92 0.59
CA VAL A 1168 -38.29 22.92 2.06
C VAL A 1168 -39.37 22.14 2.81
N ASP A 1169 -40.52 21.89 2.18
CA ASP A 1169 -41.66 21.16 2.73
C ASP A 1169 -41.54 19.63 2.55
N VAL A 1170 -40.62 19.16 1.70
CA VAL A 1170 -40.41 17.73 1.39
C VAL A 1170 -39.03 17.29 1.90
N PRO A 1171 -38.95 16.43 2.93
CA PRO A 1171 -37.69 15.85 3.39
C PRO A 1171 -37.02 15.01 2.29
N LEU A 1172 -35.69 15.03 2.22
CA LEU A 1172 -34.93 14.22 1.24
C LEU A 1172 -35.10 12.71 1.44
N SER A 1173 -35.39 12.24 2.66
CA SER A 1173 -35.71 10.82 2.91
C SER A 1173 -36.99 10.34 2.24
N ASP A 1174 -37.90 11.25 1.94
CA ASP A 1174 -39.21 10.92 1.39
C ASP A 1174 -39.20 11.04 -0.15
N ASP A 1175 -38.06 11.48 -0.72
CA ASP A 1175 -37.85 11.72 -2.16
C ASP A 1175 -36.51 11.14 -2.62
N ALA A 1176 -36.48 9.82 -2.83
CA ALA A 1176 -35.28 9.08 -3.26
C ALA A 1176 -34.66 9.65 -4.54
N ASP A 1177 -35.47 10.12 -5.50
CA ASP A 1177 -34.99 10.73 -6.73
C ASP A 1177 -34.25 12.05 -6.48
N ALA A 1178 -34.65 12.81 -5.46
CA ALA A 1178 -33.98 14.05 -5.07
C ALA A 1178 -32.67 13.73 -4.37
N LEU A 1179 -32.65 12.75 -3.47
CA LEU A 1179 -31.44 12.29 -2.78
C LEU A 1179 -30.37 11.78 -3.75
N VAL A 1180 -30.74 10.90 -4.70
CA VAL A 1180 -29.85 10.47 -5.79
C VAL A 1180 -29.41 11.66 -6.63
N GLY A 1181 -30.34 12.60 -6.90
CA GLY A 1181 -30.05 13.85 -7.60
C GLY A 1181 -28.98 14.69 -6.93
N VAL A 1182 -28.92 14.74 -5.59
CA VAL A 1182 -27.85 15.45 -4.86
C VAL A 1182 -26.47 14.86 -5.14
N VAL A 1183 -26.36 13.53 -5.17
CA VAL A 1183 -25.08 12.85 -5.44
C VAL A 1183 -24.66 13.04 -6.89
N VAL A 1184 -25.60 12.94 -7.83
CA VAL A 1184 -25.34 13.23 -9.25
C VAL A 1184 -24.88 14.68 -9.43
N GLU A 1185 -25.49 15.62 -8.70
CA GLU A 1185 -25.06 17.01 -8.73
C GLU A 1185 -23.62 17.18 -8.22
N ALA A 1186 -23.28 16.56 -7.09
CA ALA A 1186 -21.93 16.60 -6.54
C ALA A 1186 -20.89 15.99 -7.52
N ARG A 1187 -21.25 14.87 -8.17
CA ARG A 1187 -20.45 14.25 -9.24
C ARG A 1187 -20.24 15.22 -10.41
N GLU A 1188 -21.31 15.84 -10.92
CA GLU A 1188 -21.21 16.77 -12.06
C GLU A 1188 -20.39 18.01 -11.69
N LEU A 1189 -20.49 18.52 -10.46
CA LEU A 1189 -19.63 19.61 -9.98
C LEU A 1189 -18.15 19.20 -9.92
N ALA A 1190 -17.86 17.98 -9.47
CA ALA A 1190 -16.51 17.43 -9.44
C ALA A 1190 -15.92 17.25 -10.85
N LEU A 1191 -16.72 16.79 -11.82
CA LEU A 1191 -16.32 16.71 -13.23
C LEU A 1191 -16.19 18.09 -13.88
N ALA A 1192 -17.11 19.02 -13.61
CA ALA A 1192 -17.05 20.38 -14.14
C ALA A 1192 -15.77 21.13 -13.72
N ARG A 1193 -15.24 20.85 -12.52
CA ARG A 1193 -13.93 21.37 -12.07
C ARG A 1193 -12.74 20.81 -12.84
N ALA A 1194 -12.89 19.65 -13.47
CA ALA A 1194 -11.86 19.03 -14.30
C ALA A 1194 -11.90 19.52 -15.78
N ALA A 1195 -12.92 20.28 -16.16
CA ALA A 1195 -13.06 20.83 -17.50
C ALA A 1195 -12.05 21.94 -17.77
N ARG A 1196 -11.39 21.93 -18.93
CA ARG A 1196 -10.36 22.93 -19.26
C ARG A 1196 -10.94 24.07 -20.06
N PRO A 1197 -10.41 25.29 -19.87
CA PRO A 1197 -10.69 26.42 -20.77
C PRO A 1197 -10.34 26.12 -22.25
N THR A 1198 -9.44 25.17 -22.52
CA THR A 1198 -9.02 24.77 -23.86
C THR A 1198 -9.83 23.62 -24.46
N ASP A 1199 -10.78 23.03 -23.74
CA ASP A 1199 -11.62 21.93 -24.25
C ASP A 1199 -12.69 22.52 -25.18
N ARG A 1200 -12.23 22.89 -26.39
CA ARG A 1200 -12.88 23.75 -27.40
C ARG A 1200 -14.32 23.36 -27.74
N ASN A 1201 -14.72 22.12 -27.51
CA ASN A 1201 -16.03 21.59 -27.89
C ASN A 1201 -17.01 21.48 -26.71
N GLY A 1202 -16.53 21.61 -25.46
CA GLY A 1202 -17.28 21.20 -24.27
C GLY A 1202 -17.67 22.31 -23.29
N LEU A 1203 -17.24 23.56 -23.51
CA LEU A 1203 -17.76 24.72 -22.77
C LEU A 1203 -18.79 25.48 -23.63
N PRO A 1204 -20.01 24.95 -23.87
CA PRO A 1204 -20.99 25.61 -24.72
C PRO A 1204 -21.66 26.81 -24.04
N TRP A 1205 -21.21 27.28 -22.87
CA TRP A 1205 -21.62 28.53 -22.22
C TRP A 1205 -20.40 29.26 -21.69
N ALA A 1206 -19.77 30.04 -22.56
CA ALA A 1206 -18.65 30.89 -22.17
C ALA A 1206 -19.07 31.87 -21.08
N THR A 1207 -18.18 32.06 -20.11
CA THR A 1207 -18.37 33.04 -19.07
C THR A 1207 -18.44 34.46 -19.62
N PRO A 1208 -19.12 35.37 -18.91
CA PRO A 1208 -19.05 36.79 -19.18
C PRO A 1208 -17.64 37.39 -19.01
N SER A 1209 -16.56 36.66 -18.69
CA SER A 1209 -15.35 37.38 -18.29
C SER A 1209 -14.55 37.94 -19.50
N PRO A 1210 -14.01 39.16 -19.39
CA PRO A 1210 -12.92 39.60 -20.25
C PRO A 1210 -11.68 38.68 -20.13
N LEU A 1211 -11.52 37.85 -19.10
CA LEU A 1211 -10.22 37.25 -18.75
C LEU A 1211 -9.95 35.84 -19.29
N VAL A 1212 -10.42 35.47 -20.47
CA VAL A 1212 -10.27 34.07 -20.92
C VAL A 1212 -9.09 33.90 -21.88
N GLN A 1213 -8.04 33.16 -21.47
CA GLN A 1213 -6.95 32.81 -22.38
C GLN A 1213 -6.41 31.38 -22.33
N LEU A 1214 -6.08 30.93 -23.54
CA LEU A 1214 -5.62 29.62 -24.02
C LEU A 1214 -4.11 29.36 -23.77
N GLN A 1215 -3.58 29.52 -22.55
CA GLN A 1215 -2.31 28.85 -22.21
C GLN A 1215 -2.60 27.61 -21.37
N THR A 1216 -1.76 26.59 -21.54
CA THR A 1216 -1.88 25.33 -20.80
C THR A 1216 -1.78 25.63 -19.32
N PRO A 1217 -2.79 25.30 -18.50
CA PRO A 1217 -2.68 25.45 -17.06
C PRO A 1217 -1.52 24.56 -16.57
N VAL A 1218 -0.62 25.16 -15.81
CA VAL A 1218 0.52 24.47 -15.19
C VAL A 1218 0.00 23.84 -13.90
N ASN A 1219 0.49 22.65 -13.56
CA ASN A 1219 0.13 22.01 -12.30
C ASN A 1219 0.59 22.91 -11.14
N PHE A 1220 -0.26 23.20 -10.16
CA PHE A 1220 0.09 23.96 -8.96
C PHE A 1220 1.32 23.39 -8.22
N LEU A 1221 1.57 22.09 -8.34
CA LEU A 1221 2.72 21.40 -7.75
C LEU A 1221 4.04 21.67 -8.50
N THR A 1222 4.00 22.27 -9.68
CA THR A 1222 5.20 22.51 -10.50
C THR A 1222 6.07 23.58 -9.82
N GLY A 1223 7.24 23.19 -9.29
CA GLY A 1223 8.14 24.06 -8.52
C GLY A 1223 8.16 23.81 -7.01
N TRP A 1224 7.39 22.84 -6.51
CA TRP A 1224 7.45 22.34 -5.12
C TRP A 1224 8.40 21.13 -4.96
N SER A 1225 9.10 20.73 -6.02
CA SER A 1225 10.07 19.62 -6.06
C SER A 1225 11.47 20.03 -5.64
#